data_AF-A0A3D1SX04-F1
#
_entry.id   AF-A0A3D1SX04-F1
#
_cell.length_a   1.000
_cell.length_b   1.000
_cell.length_c   1.000
_cell.angle_alpha   90.00
_cell.angle_beta   90.00
_cell.angle_gamma   90.00
#
_symmetry.space_group_name_H-M   'P 1'
#
loop_
_entity.id
_entity.type
_entity.pdbx_description
1 polymer ?
#
loop_
_entity_poly.entity_id
_entity_poly.type
_entity_poly.pdbx_seq_one_letter_code
_entity_poly.pdbx_strand_id
1 'polypeptide(L)'
;MPEYRIDPQNRTLTSIPGILERQLSAEAVKIIREGVLDYILVDSTSSAWTIQLVLEEEAAPATLDELAAAIRECLTGISAITFWPCYRGEKIPLERRVALVWDQCVKCLTQDLPGALGWIGEQHWVCDGMTIKLDVSGELGANWLNTRGFPERLADLLSKSVGTDVVVSLQPVNPPEDIGKMIAQQIMDDIQSSQIGNAKNGAGAHANGKKGKAPEAGTVILGRKISGEPMKLQDVIDEEKQVIVSGEVFSKDVRDLRTGRKLITFEITDGTDSIAAKVFEEPKRPINDAFAVGDFLICRGSAQFDRFTNELTLMPNDIMRGQMEKEERVDVSPEKRVELHLHTQMSAMDALCDVKQVVSQAAAWGQPAIAITDHGVVQSFPDAYDAGKKHGIKIIFGMEGYMVDDQSMIVSGEADGLFQEQEFVAFDLETTGLSYMTDEIIEIGAVRIKDGAIKDYFTTFVDPGMSIPEESTRITGITNEMVAGAPETAAALDKFLKFAGNAVLIAHNAEFDMGFIRAKTARYLNRAAQATYVDTLALARTLWPHLRNHKLDTVAAHLEITLGQHHRAADDAATCGAIFLKGMEVLSARGLERLQSLNGIAQERAHEFQKPYHIILLAKNQTGLENLYKLVSLSHTEYFFRTPRLPRHLIKQYHEGLLIGSACESGELFRAIVRGTDHARLESIASFYDYLEIQPLGNNEFMIRAGEASSREELADFNKQIVKLGQRLGKAVVATGDVHFINPEDEVYRRIIQSGQGYEGSDAQAPLYMRTTAEMLAEFDYLTPEEQRWVVIDCPNRIVDAIEDIKPVPDEFCPPIIEGSDEEIRQMAYDRAVQLYGDPLPAIVSDRIEWELQSIIGHGYAVLYLIAHKLVKKSLDDGYLVGSRGSVGSSLIATLCGITEVNPLPAHYLC
;
A
#
# COMPACT_ATOMS: atom_id res chain seq x y z
N MET A 1 7.57 6.34 16.25
CA MET A 1 8.26 5.21 16.90
C MET A 1 7.54 4.93 18.21
N PRO A 2 6.91 3.76 18.40
CA PRO A 2 6.11 3.50 19.59
C PRO A 2 6.93 3.10 20.83
N GLU A 3 8.21 2.73 20.66
CA GLU A 3 9.10 2.28 21.74
C GLU A 3 10.34 3.17 21.88
N TYR A 4 10.72 3.51 23.12
CA TYR A 4 12.02 4.11 23.41
C TYR A 4 12.73 3.37 24.56
N ARG A 5 14.06 3.33 24.48
CA ARG A 5 14.94 2.60 25.41
C ARG A 5 15.42 3.53 26.53
N ILE A 6 15.27 3.09 27.76
CA ILE A 6 15.84 3.72 28.95
C ILE A 6 17.02 2.87 29.41
N ASP A 7 18.21 3.45 29.44
CA ASP A 7 19.39 2.86 30.08
C ASP A 7 19.50 3.40 31.51
N PRO A 8 19.11 2.63 32.54
CA PRO A 8 19.03 3.13 33.92
C PRO A 8 20.42 3.49 34.46
N GLN A 9 20.55 4.70 35.03
CA GLN A 9 21.80 5.16 35.65
C GLN A 9 22.17 4.30 36.87
N ASN A 10 21.17 3.85 37.64
CA ASN A 10 21.33 2.86 38.70
C ASN A 10 20.82 1.51 38.19
N ARG A 11 21.73 0.57 37.94
CA ARG A 11 21.42 -0.75 37.37
C ARG A 11 20.91 -1.75 38.40
N THR A 12 20.18 -1.32 39.42
CA THR A 12 19.65 -2.19 40.49
C THR A 12 18.18 -1.89 40.75
N LEU A 13 17.38 -2.93 41.00
CA LEU A 13 15.96 -2.76 41.33
C LEU A 13 15.74 -2.07 42.69
N THR A 14 16.76 -2.04 43.56
CA THR A 14 16.71 -1.32 44.85
C THR A 14 16.48 0.19 44.72
N SER A 15 16.68 0.78 43.55
CA SER A 15 16.42 2.21 43.34
C SER A 15 14.93 2.55 43.24
N ILE A 16 14.04 1.56 43.12
CA ILE A 16 12.60 1.78 43.05
C ILE A 16 12.09 2.11 44.47
N PRO A 17 11.53 3.31 44.71
CA PRO A 17 11.08 3.72 46.03
C PRO A 17 10.02 2.76 46.60
N GLY A 18 10.19 2.32 47.85
CA GLY A 18 9.23 1.47 48.55
C GLY A 18 9.21 -0.01 48.12
N ILE A 19 10.06 -0.44 47.17
CA ILE A 19 10.01 -1.82 46.65
C ILE A 19 10.38 -2.87 47.70
N LEU A 20 11.35 -2.58 48.57
CA LEU A 20 11.78 -3.47 49.66
C LEU A 20 10.84 -3.46 50.88
N GLU A 21 9.85 -2.57 50.90
CA GLU A 21 8.82 -2.49 51.95
C GLU A 21 7.61 -3.38 51.63
N ARG A 22 7.55 -3.94 50.42
CA ARG A 22 6.51 -4.88 49.98
C ARG A 22 6.72 -6.27 50.59
N GLN A 23 5.62 -7.00 50.80
CA GLN A 23 5.69 -8.42 51.18
C GLN A 23 6.09 -9.22 49.94
N LEU A 24 7.36 -9.63 49.90
CA LEU A 24 7.94 -10.36 48.78
C LEU A 24 8.55 -11.68 49.25
N SER A 25 8.55 -12.67 48.36
CA SER A 25 9.27 -13.93 48.58
C SER A 25 10.77 -13.69 48.79
N ALA A 26 11.44 -14.63 49.48
CA ALA A 26 12.87 -14.54 49.72
C ALA A 26 13.69 -14.49 48.41
N GLU A 27 13.19 -15.16 47.37
CA GLU A 27 13.76 -15.15 46.02
C GLU A 27 13.57 -13.79 45.33
N ALA A 28 12.39 -13.18 45.40
CA ALA A 28 12.14 -11.82 44.88
C ALA A 28 13.02 -10.77 45.56
N VAL A 29 13.18 -10.85 46.90
CA VAL A 29 14.08 -9.95 47.65
C VAL A 29 15.54 -10.14 47.23
N LYS A 30 15.97 -11.38 46.95
CA LYS A 30 17.31 -11.67 46.43
C LYS A 30 17.50 -11.05 45.05
N ILE A 31 16.55 -11.24 44.13
CA ILE A 31 16.59 -10.65 42.77
C ILE A 31 16.62 -9.12 42.82
N ILE A 32 15.87 -8.47 43.73
CA ILE A 32 15.91 -7.01 43.87
C ILE A 32 17.31 -6.52 44.25
N ARG A 33 18.02 -7.27 45.10
CA ARG A 33 19.34 -6.90 45.63
C ARG A 33 20.49 -7.24 44.70
N GLU A 34 20.39 -8.35 44.00
CA GLU A 34 21.50 -8.95 43.23
C GLU A 34 21.31 -8.85 41.71
N GLY A 35 20.07 -8.70 41.24
CA GLY A 35 19.74 -8.56 39.81
C GLY A 35 20.18 -7.22 39.24
N VAL A 36 20.76 -7.26 38.03
CA VAL A 36 21.28 -6.07 37.36
C VAL A 36 20.34 -5.65 36.23
N LEU A 37 19.81 -4.44 36.29
CA LEU A 37 19.00 -3.86 35.21
C LEU A 37 19.89 -3.44 34.04
N ASP A 38 19.66 -3.98 32.85
CA ASP A 38 20.43 -3.62 31.66
C ASP A 38 19.80 -2.42 30.93
N TYR A 39 18.54 -2.58 30.52
CA TYR A 39 17.73 -1.52 29.93
C TYR A 39 16.24 -1.78 30.15
N ILE A 40 15.41 -0.74 29.95
CA ILE A 40 13.95 -0.83 29.98
C ILE A 40 13.44 -0.34 28.62
N LEU A 41 12.61 -1.13 27.95
CA LEU A 41 11.87 -0.70 26.77
C LEU A 41 10.49 -0.22 27.23
N VAL A 42 10.10 0.97 26.79
CA VAL A 42 8.80 1.57 27.13
C VAL A 42 7.99 1.71 25.86
N ASP A 43 6.87 1.00 25.79
CA ASP A 43 5.84 1.25 24.78
C ASP A 43 4.99 2.45 25.22
N SER A 44 5.21 3.57 24.55
CA SER A 44 4.52 4.85 24.79
C SER A 44 3.03 4.82 24.44
N THR A 45 2.58 3.85 23.64
CA THR A 45 1.19 3.71 23.20
C THR A 45 0.36 2.95 24.22
N SER A 46 0.91 1.85 24.75
CA SER A 46 0.23 1.00 25.74
C SER A 46 0.61 1.32 27.17
N SER A 47 1.66 2.11 27.41
CA SER A 47 2.30 2.31 28.72
C SER A 47 2.83 1.01 29.35
N ALA A 48 3.16 0.00 28.52
CA ALA A 48 3.75 -1.26 28.96
C ALA A 48 5.29 -1.16 28.97
N TRP A 49 5.91 -1.79 29.96
CA TRP A 49 7.36 -1.80 30.14
C TRP A 49 7.91 -3.22 29.98
N THR A 50 8.96 -3.37 29.19
CA THR A 50 9.78 -4.59 29.15
C THR A 50 11.11 -4.32 29.82
N ILE A 51 11.36 -4.98 30.94
CA ILE A 51 12.55 -4.78 31.77
C ILE A 51 13.57 -5.89 31.50
N GLN A 52 14.74 -5.52 30.95
CA GLN A 52 15.86 -6.44 30.77
C GLN A 52 16.61 -6.62 32.09
N LEU A 53 16.58 -7.82 32.66
CA LEU A 53 17.14 -8.11 33.98
C LEU A 53 18.22 -9.20 33.89
N VAL A 54 19.47 -8.85 34.18
CA VAL A 54 20.59 -9.79 34.22
C VAL A 54 20.61 -10.53 35.55
N LEU A 55 20.65 -11.87 35.49
CA LEU A 55 20.59 -12.78 36.63
C LEU A 55 21.74 -13.81 36.56
N GLU A 56 22.34 -14.14 37.71
CA GLU A 56 23.33 -15.22 37.83
C GLU A 56 22.72 -16.59 38.20
N GLU A 57 21.46 -16.59 38.67
CA GLU A 57 20.72 -17.78 39.10
C GLU A 57 19.34 -17.81 38.44
N GLU A 58 18.73 -18.99 38.35
CA GLU A 58 17.40 -19.18 37.77
C GLU A 58 16.36 -18.46 38.64
N ALA A 59 15.49 -17.67 38.02
CA ALA A 59 14.35 -17.05 38.68
C ALA A 59 13.08 -17.80 38.31
N ALA A 60 12.30 -18.23 39.31
CA ALA A 60 11.01 -18.85 39.05
C ALA A 60 10.08 -17.83 38.36
N PRO A 61 9.29 -18.24 37.34
CA PRO A 61 8.36 -17.34 36.65
C PRO A 61 7.40 -16.61 37.60
N ALA A 62 6.89 -17.33 38.61
CA ALA A 62 6.03 -16.76 39.65
C ALA A 62 6.71 -15.63 40.44
N THR A 63 8.03 -15.68 40.61
CA THR A 63 8.84 -14.66 41.28
C THR A 63 8.98 -13.40 40.41
N LEU A 64 9.09 -13.55 39.08
CA LEU A 64 9.08 -12.41 38.14
C LEU A 64 7.71 -11.75 38.07
N ASP A 65 6.62 -12.53 38.10
CA ASP A 65 5.25 -12.00 38.16
C ASP A 65 4.99 -11.23 39.46
N GLU A 66 5.48 -11.77 40.59
CA GLU A 66 5.45 -11.10 41.90
C GLU A 66 6.18 -9.76 41.86
N LEU A 67 7.38 -9.71 41.28
CA LEU A 67 8.14 -8.48 41.09
C LEU A 67 7.42 -7.47 40.18
N ALA A 68 6.80 -7.95 39.10
CA ALA A 68 6.08 -7.09 38.15
C ALA A 68 4.85 -6.45 38.80
N ALA A 69 4.15 -7.19 39.66
CA ALA A 69 3.06 -6.65 40.49
C ALA A 69 3.60 -5.60 41.48
N ALA A 70 4.66 -5.92 42.21
CA ALA A 70 5.23 -5.04 43.22
C ALA A 70 5.76 -3.71 42.64
N ILE A 71 6.37 -3.73 41.45
CA ILE A 71 6.84 -2.51 40.78
C ILE A 71 5.65 -1.64 40.33
N ARG A 72 4.58 -2.23 39.77
CA ARG A 72 3.37 -1.48 39.39
C ARG A 72 2.67 -0.83 40.58
N GLU A 73 2.76 -1.43 41.77
CA GLU A 73 2.25 -0.80 42.99
C GLU A 73 3.12 0.36 43.49
N CYS A 74 4.39 0.41 43.10
CA CYS A 74 5.33 1.46 43.51
C CYS A 74 5.40 2.61 42.48
N LEU A 75 5.07 2.36 41.21
CA LEU A 75 5.15 3.31 40.12
C LEU A 75 3.78 3.50 39.45
N THR A 76 3.30 4.75 39.38
CA THR A 76 2.02 5.08 38.72
C THR A 76 2.20 5.25 37.20
N GLY A 77 1.19 4.86 36.42
CA GLY A 77 1.16 5.09 34.96
C GLY A 77 1.75 3.97 34.10
N ILE A 78 1.98 2.78 34.68
CA ILE A 78 2.45 1.59 33.95
C ILE A 78 1.31 0.58 33.82
N SER A 79 0.92 0.22 32.60
CA SER A 79 -0.20 -0.70 32.35
C SER A 79 0.19 -2.17 32.56
N ALA A 80 1.41 -2.54 32.16
CA ALA A 80 1.97 -3.88 32.27
C ALA A 80 3.49 -3.83 32.42
N ILE A 81 4.06 -4.80 33.14
CA ILE A 81 5.50 -5.01 33.24
C ILE A 81 5.80 -6.44 32.85
N THR A 82 6.70 -6.61 31.89
CA THR A 82 7.23 -7.90 31.46
C THR A 82 8.72 -7.93 31.76
N PHE A 83 9.19 -8.96 32.46
CA PHE A 83 10.62 -9.17 32.63
C PHE A 83 11.17 -10.00 31.48
N TRP A 84 12.29 -9.54 30.92
CA TRP A 84 13.13 -10.28 30.00
C TRP A 84 14.43 -10.64 30.71
N PRO A 85 14.55 -11.85 31.28
CA PRO A 85 15.74 -12.24 32.00
C PRO A 85 16.92 -12.50 31.06
N CYS A 86 18.11 -12.07 31.45
CA CYS A 86 19.37 -12.36 30.80
C CYS A 86 20.25 -13.18 31.76
N TYR A 87 20.40 -14.48 31.50
CA TYR A 87 21.14 -15.37 32.41
C TYR A 87 22.64 -15.35 32.10
N ARG A 88 23.45 -14.69 32.92
CA ARG A 88 24.91 -14.59 32.73
C ARG A 88 25.66 -15.38 33.81
N GLY A 89 26.59 -16.24 33.38
CA GLY A 89 27.53 -16.93 34.27
C GLY A 89 27.61 -18.44 34.06
N GLU A 90 28.67 -19.06 34.58
CA GLU A 90 28.95 -20.50 34.46
C GLU A 90 28.06 -21.39 35.35
N LYS A 91 27.25 -20.78 36.25
CA LYS A 91 26.40 -21.52 37.21
C LYS A 91 25.22 -22.23 36.55
N ILE A 92 24.71 -21.73 35.42
CA ILE A 92 23.60 -22.32 34.68
C ILE A 92 24.12 -22.80 33.32
N PRO A 93 24.05 -24.10 33.01
CA PRO A 93 24.44 -24.62 31.70
C PRO A 93 23.72 -23.89 30.56
N LEU A 94 24.39 -23.70 29.42
CA LEU A 94 23.83 -22.97 28.27
C LEU A 94 22.47 -23.52 27.83
N GLU A 95 22.33 -24.85 27.74
CA GLU A 95 21.08 -25.51 27.42
C GLU A 95 19.94 -25.09 28.37
N ARG A 96 20.21 -25.06 29.68
CA ARG A 96 19.20 -24.62 30.66
C ARG A 96 18.89 -23.12 30.50
N ARG A 97 19.87 -22.28 30.19
CA ARG A 97 19.65 -20.84 29.91
C ARG A 97 18.78 -20.62 28.68
N VAL A 98 19.01 -21.35 27.60
CA VAL A 98 18.21 -21.29 26.36
C VAL A 98 16.78 -21.74 26.65
N ALA A 99 16.58 -22.83 27.40
CA ALA A 99 15.24 -23.31 27.75
C ALA A 99 14.39 -22.29 28.52
N LEU A 100 15.02 -21.46 29.37
CA LEU A 100 14.31 -20.47 30.17
C LEU A 100 13.80 -19.26 29.35
N VAL A 101 14.40 -18.99 28.19
CA VAL A 101 14.07 -17.83 27.35
C VAL A 101 13.49 -18.21 25.98
N TRP A 102 13.41 -19.50 25.68
CA TRP A 102 13.02 -20.05 24.38
C TRP A 102 11.66 -19.54 23.91
N ASP A 103 10.61 -19.75 24.72
CA ASP A 103 9.24 -19.41 24.35
C ASP A 103 9.07 -17.90 24.10
N GLN A 104 9.76 -17.07 24.88
CA GLN A 104 9.74 -15.61 24.70
C GLN A 104 10.44 -15.19 23.40
N CYS A 105 11.60 -15.76 23.10
CA CYS A 105 12.35 -15.46 21.86
C CYS A 105 11.57 -15.91 20.62
N VAL A 106 10.98 -17.12 20.65
CA VAL A 106 10.17 -17.64 19.54
C VAL A 106 8.92 -16.79 19.35
N LYS A 107 8.20 -16.45 20.44
CA LYS A 107 7.02 -15.59 20.38
C LYS A 107 7.32 -14.19 19.82
N CYS A 108 8.45 -13.61 20.19
CA CYS A 108 8.89 -12.31 19.65
C CYS A 108 9.10 -12.39 18.13
N LEU A 109 9.80 -13.43 17.65
CA LEU A 109 10.06 -13.59 16.22
C LEU A 109 8.83 -13.93 15.40
N THR A 110 7.87 -14.66 15.97
CA THR A 110 6.67 -15.07 15.26
C THR A 110 5.63 -13.96 15.18
N GLN A 111 5.74 -12.89 15.98
CA GLN A 111 5.00 -11.64 15.75
C GLN A 111 5.47 -10.94 14.46
N ASP A 112 6.79 -10.90 14.24
CA ASP A 112 7.38 -10.27 13.05
C ASP A 112 7.39 -11.20 11.81
N LEU A 113 7.35 -12.52 12.03
CA LEU A 113 7.32 -13.53 10.99
C LEU A 113 6.25 -14.61 11.28
N PRO A 114 4.94 -14.30 11.14
CA PRO A 114 3.84 -15.20 11.53
C PRO A 114 3.92 -16.59 10.89
N GLY A 115 4.38 -16.67 9.64
CA GLY A 115 4.53 -17.94 8.92
C GLY A 115 5.61 -18.88 9.48
N ALA A 116 6.50 -18.41 10.35
CA ALA A 116 7.53 -19.25 10.97
C ALA A 116 6.93 -20.34 11.87
N LEU A 117 5.82 -20.04 12.53
CA LEU A 117 5.18 -20.92 13.51
C LEU A 117 4.74 -22.25 12.88
N GLY A 118 4.29 -22.21 11.62
CA GLY A 118 3.91 -23.41 10.87
C GLY A 118 5.07 -24.33 10.52
N TRP A 119 6.30 -23.82 10.48
CA TRP A 119 7.51 -24.60 10.16
C TRP A 119 8.22 -25.14 11.40
N ILE A 120 8.20 -24.38 12.50
CA ILE A 120 8.85 -24.75 13.77
C ILE A 120 7.94 -25.53 14.72
N GLY A 121 6.61 -25.34 14.67
CA GLY A 121 5.63 -26.16 15.42
C GLY A 121 5.97 -26.45 16.89
N GLU A 122 5.55 -27.63 17.38
CA GLU A 122 5.94 -28.21 18.69
C GLU A 122 7.32 -28.94 18.63
N GLN A 123 8.19 -28.56 17.70
CA GLN A 123 9.43 -29.33 17.42
C GLN A 123 10.53 -29.05 18.45
N HIS A 124 11.41 -30.05 18.62
CA HIS A 124 12.45 -30.05 19.64
C HIS A 124 13.70 -29.28 19.18
N TRP A 125 14.45 -28.71 20.12
CA TRP A 125 15.78 -28.18 19.87
C TRP A 125 16.79 -28.82 20.82
N VAL A 126 18.05 -28.87 20.39
CA VAL A 126 19.15 -29.46 21.17
C VAL A 126 20.35 -28.50 21.17
N CYS A 127 21.02 -28.39 22.31
CA CYS A 127 22.25 -27.62 22.44
C CYS A 127 23.47 -28.52 22.13
N ASP A 128 24.23 -28.20 21.08
CA ASP A 128 25.51 -28.84 20.73
C ASP A 128 26.64 -27.81 20.77
N GLY A 129 27.34 -27.73 21.90
CA GLY A 129 28.30 -26.66 22.16
C GLY A 129 27.62 -25.29 22.18
N MET A 130 28.04 -24.37 21.31
CA MET A 130 27.41 -23.05 21.12
C MET A 130 26.33 -23.05 20.02
N THR A 131 26.04 -24.21 19.43
CA THR A 131 25.08 -24.34 18.33
C THR A 131 23.75 -24.88 18.85
N ILE A 132 22.68 -24.13 18.66
CA ILE A 132 21.30 -24.56 18.92
C ILE A 132 20.75 -25.19 17.64
N LYS A 133 20.60 -26.51 17.67
CA LYS A 133 20.03 -27.30 16.57
C LYS A 133 18.52 -27.32 16.74
N LEU A 134 17.80 -26.66 15.85
CA LEU A 134 16.33 -26.56 15.88
C LEU A 134 15.73 -27.48 14.83
N ASP A 135 14.89 -28.42 15.25
CA ASP A 135 14.14 -29.27 14.33
C ASP A 135 13.08 -28.45 13.59
N VAL A 136 13.01 -28.63 12.27
CA VAL A 136 12.04 -27.93 11.40
C VAL A 136 11.37 -28.91 10.44
N SER A 137 10.12 -28.62 10.07
CA SER A 137 9.31 -29.51 9.23
C SER A 137 9.82 -29.55 7.77
N GLY A 138 10.63 -30.56 7.45
CA GLY A 138 11.15 -30.83 6.10
C GLY A 138 12.14 -29.80 5.54
N GLU A 139 12.74 -30.13 4.39
CA GLU A 139 13.73 -29.24 3.72
C GLU A 139 13.12 -27.94 3.19
N LEU A 140 11.84 -27.96 2.80
CA LEU A 140 11.09 -26.77 2.39
C LEU A 140 10.98 -25.76 3.52
N GLY A 141 10.66 -26.20 4.74
CA GLY A 141 10.59 -25.33 5.91
C GLY A 141 11.94 -24.74 6.28
N ALA A 142 13.01 -25.55 6.24
CA ALA A 142 14.37 -25.07 6.46
C ALA A 142 14.77 -23.98 5.46
N ASN A 143 14.52 -24.18 4.16
CA ASN A 143 14.81 -23.18 3.13
C ASN A 143 13.96 -21.91 3.26
N TRP A 144 12.68 -22.06 3.59
CA TRP A 144 11.77 -20.93 3.80
C TRP A 144 12.22 -20.04 4.96
N LEU A 145 12.68 -20.65 6.05
CA LEU A 145 13.20 -19.95 7.24
C LEU A 145 14.57 -19.31 6.97
N ASN A 146 15.48 -20.01 6.29
CA ASN A 146 16.80 -19.50 5.91
C ASN A 146 16.70 -18.27 4.99
N THR A 147 15.86 -18.31 3.95
CA THR A 147 15.70 -17.20 2.99
C THR A 147 15.14 -15.92 3.63
N ARG A 148 14.55 -16.02 4.83
CA ARG A 148 14.01 -14.90 5.61
C ARG A 148 14.88 -14.50 6.80
N GLY A 149 16.07 -15.10 6.92
CA GLY A 149 17.03 -14.80 7.98
C GLY A 149 16.55 -15.20 9.38
N PHE A 150 15.69 -16.22 9.49
CA PHE A 150 15.14 -16.64 10.77
C PHE A 150 16.20 -17.17 11.75
N PRO A 151 17.14 -18.06 11.35
CA PRO A 151 18.19 -18.57 12.24
C PRO A 151 19.08 -17.46 12.80
N GLU A 152 19.45 -16.48 11.97
CA GLU A 152 20.31 -15.36 12.38
C GLU A 152 19.61 -14.46 13.39
N ARG A 153 18.31 -14.19 13.20
CA ARG A 153 17.51 -13.40 14.15
C ARG A 153 17.26 -14.13 15.46
N LEU A 154 17.01 -15.45 15.41
CA LEU A 154 16.88 -16.26 16.61
C LEU A 154 18.21 -16.38 17.36
N ALA A 155 19.33 -16.53 16.64
CA ALA A 155 20.66 -16.52 17.21
C ALA A 155 20.97 -15.20 17.92
N ASP A 156 20.62 -14.05 17.32
CA ASP A 156 20.83 -12.73 17.92
C ASP A 156 20.00 -12.56 19.22
N LEU A 157 18.71 -12.91 19.19
CA LEU A 157 17.85 -12.84 20.37
C LEU A 157 18.30 -13.77 21.48
N LEU A 158 18.65 -15.02 21.15
CA LEU A 158 19.15 -15.98 22.12
C LEU A 158 20.48 -15.51 22.71
N SER A 159 21.41 -15.02 21.88
CA SER A 159 22.73 -14.54 22.33
C SER A 159 22.62 -13.40 23.34
N LYS A 160 21.70 -12.45 23.08
CA LYS A 160 21.37 -11.35 24.01
C LYS A 160 20.74 -11.86 25.31
N SER A 161 19.91 -12.89 25.23
CA SER A 161 19.14 -13.43 26.37
C SER A 161 19.95 -14.40 27.23
N VAL A 162 20.92 -15.11 26.67
CA VAL A 162 21.81 -16.03 27.41
C VAL A 162 23.18 -15.42 27.68
N GLY A 163 23.47 -14.22 27.18
CA GLY A 163 24.72 -13.50 27.43
C GLY A 163 25.97 -14.22 26.93
N THR A 164 25.84 -15.03 25.88
CA THR A 164 26.92 -15.77 25.21
C THR A 164 26.51 -15.95 23.76
N ASP A 165 27.43 -15.76 22.82
CA ASP A 165 27.14 -15.90 21.39
C ASP A 165 26.77 -17.35 21.07
N VAL A 166 25.57 -17.52 20.51
CA VAL A 166 25.05 -18.81 20.03
C VAL A 166 24.77 -18.74 18.53
N VAL A 167 24.89 -19.88 17.87
CA VAL A 167 24.51 -20.05 16.46
C VAL A 167 23.29 -20.93 16.39
N VAL A 168 22.30 -20.57 15.57
CA VAL A 168 21.15 -21.44 15.33
C VAL A 168 21.36 -22.18 14.01
N SER A 169 21.21 -23.50 14.05
CA SER A 169 21.23 -24.37 12.88
C SER A 169 19.88 -25.07 12.74
N LEU A 170 19.26 -24.98 11.57
CA LEU A 170 18.02 -25.70 11.31
C LEU A 170 18.31 -27.16 10.95
N GLN A 171 17.58 -28.10 11.53
CA GLN A 171 17.63 -29.52 11.25
C GLN A 171 16.31 -29.94 10.62
N PRO A 172 16.26 -30.17 9.30
CA PRO A 172 15.04 -30.66 8.68
C PRO A 172 14.74 -32.07 9.19
N VAL A 173 13.64 -32.22 9.93
CA VAL A 173 13.15 -33.51 10.42
C VAL A 173 11.99 -33.92 9.54
N ASN A 174 12.16 -35.06 8.86
CA ASN A 174 11.07 -35.73 8.16
C ASN A 174 10.36 -36.67 9.15
N PRO A 175 9.02 -36.82 9.08
CA PRO A 175 8.30 -37.77 9.92
C PRO A 175 8.83 -39.21 9.74
N PRO A 176 8.68 -40.09 10.75
CA PRO A 176 9.28 -41.42 10.75
C PRO A 176 8.94 -42.27 9.51
N GLU A 177 9.93 -43.05 9.09
CA GLU A 177 10.01 -43.80 7.83
C GLU A 177 8.78 -44.66 7.47
N ASP A 178 8.05 -44.23 6.43
CA ASP A 178 7.73 -45.12 5.28
C ASP A 178 7.66 -44.38 3.93
N ILE A 179 8.08 -43.10 3.92
CA ILE A 179 7.98 -42.21 2.75
C ILE A 179 9.38 -41.80 2.24
N GLY A 180 10.37 -41.69 3.14
CA GLY A 180 11.73 -41.21 2.82
C GLY A 180 12.50 -42.09 1.84
N LYS A 181 12.35 -43.42 1.88
CA LYS A 181 12.99 -44.32 0.90
C LYS A 181 12.37 -44.25 -0.48
N MET A 182 11.08 -43.89 -0.59
CA MET A 182 10.42 -43.67 -1.87
C MET A 182 10.78 -42.31 -2.46
N ILE A 183 10.84 -41.27 -1.63
CA ILE A 183 11.22 -39.91 -2.05
C ILE A 183 12.70 -39.83 -2.42
N ALA A 184 13.62 -40.47 -1.68
CA ALA A 184 15.04 -40.48 -2.05
C ALA A 184 15.30 -41.21 -3.38
N GLN A 185 14.52 -42.27 -3.67
CA GLN A 185 14.57 -42.96 -4.96
C GLN A 185 13.99 -42.07 -6.07
N GLN A 186 12.88 -41.38 -5.80
CA GLN A 186 12.24 -40.44 -6.73
C GLN A 186 13.15 -39.22 -7.03
N ILE A 187 13.82 -38.67 -6.02
CA ILE A 187 14.77 -37.55 -6.15
C ILE A 187 16.05 -38.00 -6.86
N MET A 188 16.56 -39.22 -6.63
CA MET A 188 17.66 -39.74 -7.45
C MET A 188 17.25 -39.96 -8.91
N ASP A 189 16.04 -40.45 -9.15
CA ASP A 189 15.48 -40.62 -10.49
C ASP A 189 15.24 -39.24 -11.17
N ASP A 190 14.85 -38.21 -10.39
CA ASP A 190 14.64 -36.82 -10.84
C ASP A 190 15.94 -36.02 -11.01
N ILE A 191 16.99 -36.32 -10.24
CA ILE A 191 18.34 -35.75 -10.43
C ILE A 191 19.02 -36.37 -11.65
N GLN A 192 18.82 -37.67 -11.91
CA GLN A 192 19.27 -38.30 -13.15
C GLN A 192 18.51 -37.79 -14.38
N SER A 193 17.21 -37.48 -14.26
CA SER A 193 16.43 -36.93 -15.37
C SER A 193 16.73 -35.43 -15.62
N SER A 194 17.01 -34.65 -14.57
CA SER A 194 17.36 -33.21 -14.69
C SER A 194 18.80 -32.95 -15.16
N GLN A 195 19.77 -33.84 -14.90
CA GLN A 195 21.10 -33.77 -15.52
C GLN A 195 21.08 -34.11 -17.03
N ILE A 196 20.11 -34.91 -17.49
CA ILE A 196 19.89 -35.16 -18.92
C ILE A 196 19.10 -34.02 -19.58
N GLY A 197 18.23 -33.32 -18.81
CA GLY A 197 17.43 -32.17 -19.27
C GLY A 197 18.22 -30.84 -19.38
N ASN A 198 19.13 -30.55 -18.46
CA ASN A 198 19.89 -29.29 -18.46
C ASN A 198 21.01 -29.21 -19.52
N ALA A 199 21.35 -30.32 -20.19
CA ALA A 199 22.24 -30.30 -21.34
C ALA A 199 21.54 -29.88 -22.66
N LYS A 200 20.21 -29.67 -22.68
CA LYS A 200 19.46 -29.33 -23.91
C LYS A 200 18.69 -28.00 -23.90
N ASN A 201 18.50 -27.34 -22.75
CA ASN A 201 17.70 -26.11 -22.69
C ASN A 201 18.51 -24.79 -22.72
N GLY A 202 19.83 -24.85 -22.91
CA GLY A 202 20.69 -23.69 -23.15
C GLY A 202 20.85 -23.32 -24.62
N ALA A 203 19.78 -23.34 -25.42
CA ALA A 203 19.77 -22.79 -26.78
C ALA A 203 18.32 -22.66 -27.32
N GLY A 204 17.52 -21.79 -26.71
CA GLY A 204 16.26 -21.32 -27.30
C GLY A 204 16.52 -20.36 -28.46
N ALA A 205 17.10 -20.87 -29.55
CA ALA A 205 17.04 -20.17 -30.83
C ALA A 205 15.58 -20.09 -31.28
N HIS A 206 15.14 -18.92 -31.75
CA HIS A 206 13.90 -18.75 -32.49
C HIS A 206 13.82 -19.78 -33.62
N ALA A 207 13.15 -20.91 -33.36
CA ALA A 207 12.79 -21.87 -34.38
C ALA A 207 11.58 -21.29 -35.12
N ASN A 208 11.87 -20.66 -36.25
CA ASN A 208 10.90 -20.28 -37.26
C ASN A 208 10.33 -21.57 -37.90
N GLY A 209 9.49 -22.27 -37.13
CA GLY A 209 8.76 -23.45 -37.55
C GLY A 209 7.46 -23.03 -38.23
N LYS A 210 7.31 -23.36 -39.52
CA LYS A 210 6.06 -23.20 -40.26
C LYS A 210 4.87 -23.67 -39.42
N LYS A 211 3.90 -22.79 -39.15
CA LYS A 211 2.59 -23.12 -38.56
C LYS A 211 1.94 -24.25 -39.37
N GLY A 212 1.99 -25.48 -38.86
CA GLY A 212 1.03 -26.51 -39.21
C GLY A 212 -0.33 -26.15 -38.60
N LYS A 213 -1.43 -26.47 -39.29
CA LYS A 213 -2.80 -26.29 -38.77
C LYS A 213 -2.93 -26.91 -37.37
N ALA A 214 -3.48 -26.17 -36.42
CA ALA A 214 -3.92 -26.73 -35.15
C ALA A 214 -4.99 -27.83 -35.39
N PRO A 215 -4.98 -28.95 -34.65
CA PRO A 215 -6.01 -29.99 -34.79
C PRO A 215 -7.42 -29.45 -34.46
N GLU A 216 -8.45 -29.94 -35.16
CA GLU A 216 -9.83 -29.44 -35.06
C GLU A 216 -10.52 -29.81 -33.73
N ALA A 217 -11.44 -28.96 -33.26
CA ALA A 217 -12.29 -29.21 -32.09
C ALA A 217 -13.09 -30.51 -32.25
N GLY A 218 -13.27 -31.25 -31.15
CA GLY A 218 -13.91 -32.57 -31.16
C GLY A 218 -12.99 -33.73 -31.54
N THR A 219 -11.69 -33.47 -31.74
CA THR A 219 -10.67 -34.52 -31.90
C THR A 219 -10.52 -35.29 -30.59
N VAL A 220 -10.72 -36.61 -30.64
CA VAL A 220 -10.55 -37.51 -29.49
C VAL A 220 -9.05 -37.73 -29.23
N ILE A 221 -8.59 -37.36 -28.04
CA ILE A 221 -7.22 -37.60 -27.56
C ILE A 221 -7.12 -38.98 -26.91
N LEU A 222 -8.09 -39.32 -26.05
CA LEU A 222 -8.16 -40.58 -25.33
C LEU A 222 -9.59 -41.12 -25.31
N GLY A 223 -9.75 -42.44 -25.38
CA GLY A 223 -11.03 -43.10 -25.20
C GLY A 223 -11.97 -42.97 -26.41
N ARG A 224 -13.24 -42.65 -26.15
CA ARG A 224 -14.36 -42.52 -27.08
C ARG A 224 -14.77 -41.05 -27.21
N LYS A 225 -15.46 -40.73 -28.29
CA LYS A 225 -16.11 -39.42 -28.44
C LYS A 225 -17.08 -39.19 -27.26
N ILE A 226 -17.01 -38.01 -26.65
CA ILE A 226 -17.92 -37.56 -25.60
C ILE A 226 -19.03 -36.75 -26.29
N SER A 227 -20.29 -36.96 -25.90
CA SER A 227 -21.47 -36.38 -26.56
C SER A 227 -22.51 -35.86 -25.56
N GLY A 228 -22.07 -35.42 -24.38
CA GLY A 228 -22.90 -34.80 -23.34
C GLY A 228 -22.36 -33.42 -22.96
N GLU A 229 -23.21 -32.57 -22.41
CA GLU A 229 -22.82 -31.25 -21.92
C GLU A 229 -21.94 -31.38 -20.67
N PRO A 230 -20.80 -30.68 -20.60
CA PRO A 230 -20.00 -30.61 -19.39
C PRO A 230 -20.75 -29.91 -18.25
N MET A 231 -20.64 -30.43 -17.03
CA MET A 231 -21.05 -29.72 -15.83
C MET A 231 -19.95 -28.72 -15.40
N LYS A 232 -20.33 -27.70 -14.62
CA LYS A 232 -19.37 -26.75 -14.06
C LYS A 232 -18.50 -27.41 -12.99
N LEU A 233 -17.23 -27.04 -12.91
CA LEU A 233 -16.29 -27.61 -11.96
C LEU A 233 -16.69 -27.34 -10.51
N GLN A 234 -17.25 -26.17 -10.21
CA GLN A 234 -17.77 -25.83 -8.86
C GLN A 234 -18.86 -26.80 -8.35
N ASP A 235 -19.54 -27.52 -9.26
CA ASP A 235 -20.61 -28.45 -8.92
C ASP A 235 -20.06 -29.87 -8.64
N VAL A 236 -18.75 -30.11 -8.85
CA VAL A 236 -18.08 -31.39 -8.62
C VAL A 236 -17.58 -31.44 -7.16
N ILE A 237 -18.51 -31.61 -6.22
CA ILE A 237 -18.23 -31.54 -4.78
C ILE A 237 -17.99 -32.89 -4.10
N ASP A 238 -18.43 -34.00 -4.70
CA ASP A 238 -18.39 -35.35 -4.12
C ASP A 238 -17.77 -36.38 -5.10
N GLU A 239 -17.47 -37.58 -4.59
CA GLU A 239 -17.05 -38.69 -5.44
C GLU A 239 -18.17 -39.12 -6.40
N GLU A 240 -17.91 -39.03 -7.69
CA GLU A 240 -18.84 -39.40 -8.74
C GLU A 240 -18.23 -40.42 -9.70
N LYS A 241 -19.01 -41.46 -10.03
CA LYS A 241 -18.56 -42.53 -10.91
C LYS A 241 -18.31 -42.06 -12.35
N GLN A 242 -19.03 -41.03 -12.78
CA GLN A 242 -18.93 -40.52 -14.14
C GLN A 242 -19.40 -39.06 -14.23
N VAL A 243 -18.45 -38.16 -14.37
CA VAL A 243 -18.66 -36.74 -14.66
C VAL A 243 -18.17 -36.42 -16.06
N ILE A 244 -18.75 -35.39 -16.68
CA ILE A 244 -18.23 -34.75 -17.89
C ILE A 244 -17.89 -33.33 -17.47
N VAL A 245 -16.62 -32.96 -17.56
CA VAL A 245 -16.14 -31.62 -17.21
C VAL A 245 -15.32 -31.07 -18.36
N SER A 246 -15.19 -29.76 -18.43
CA SER A 246 -14.36 -29.09 -19.42
C SER A 246 -13.56 -27.96 -18.78
N GLY A 247 -12.40 -27.65 -19.33
CA GLY A 247 -11.60 -26.55 -18.83
C GLY A 247 -10.31 -26.34 -19.61
N GLU A 248 -9.70 -25.17 -19.41
CA GLU A 248 -8.38 -24.82 -19.91
C GLU A 248 -7.33 -25.51 -19.03
N VAL A 249 -6.37 -26.18 -19.66
CA VAL A 249 -5.23 -26.78 -18.97
C VAL A 249 -4.25 -25.68 -18.55
N PHE A 250 -4.11 -25.42 -17.25
CA PHE A 250 -3.17 -24.41 -16.75
C PHE A 250 -1.91 -25.00 -16.10
N SER A 251 -1.91 -26.31 -15.81
CA SER A 251 -0.76 -27.05 -15.29
C SER A 251 -0.69 -28.46 -15.90
N LYS A 252 0.53 -28.96 -16.14
CA LYS A 252 0.78 -30.30 -16.66
C LYS A 252 2.16 -30.84 -16.24
N ASP A 253 2.16 -31.97 -15.55
CA ASP A 253 3.33 -32.73 -15.10
C ASP A 253 3.31 -34.16 -15.68
N VAL A 254 4.49 -34.71 -15.97
CA VAL A 254 4.63 -36.04 -16.58
C VAL A 254 5.71 -36.83 -15.86
N ARG A 255 5.35 -37.99 -15.30
CA ARG A 255 6.26 -38.86 -14.57
C ARG A 255 6.33 -40.26 -15.19
N ASP A 256 7.54 -40.76 -15.39
CA ASP A 256 7.76 -42.14 -15.83
C ASP A 256 7.57 -43.11 -14.66
N LEU A 257 6.75 -44.16 -14.85
CA LEU A 257 6.53 -45.20 -13.86
C LEU A 257 7.45 -46.39 -14.11
N ARG A 258 7.79 -47.11 -13.03
CA ARG A 258 8.58 -48.37 -13.08
C ARG A 258 8.00 -49.44 -14.01
N THR A 259 6.71 -49.35 -14.34
CA THR A 259 5.99 -50.25 -15.25
C THR A 259 6.21 -49.91 -16.74
N GLY A 260 6.91 -48.83 -17.06
CA GLY A 260 7.11 -48.30 -18.41
C GLY A 260 5.93 -47.46 -18.93
N ARG A 261 4.89 -47.25 -18.12
CA ARG A 261 3.79 -46.30 -18.39
C ARG A 261 4.19 -44.89 -17.94
N LYS A 262 3.61 -43.84 -18.54
CA LYS A 262 3.74 -42.48 -18.03
C LYS A 262 2.48 -42.08 -17.26
N LEU A 263 2.64 -41.49 -16.08
CA LEU A 263 1.56 -40.78 -15.40
C LEU A 263 1.59 -39.32 -15.85
N ILE A 264 0.52 -38.87 -16.48
CA ILE A 264 0.32 -37.46 -16.83
C ILE A 264 -0.68 -36.92 -15.82
N THR A 265 -0.25 -35.92 -15.05
CA THR A 265 -1.11 -35.15 -14.15
C THR A 265 -1.28 -33.76 -14.74
N PHE A 266 -2.51 -33.29 -14.86
CA PHE A 266 -2.80 -31.97 -15.41
C PHE A 266 -3.97 -31.35 -14.66
N GLU A 267 -4.01 -30.03 -14.58
CA GLU A 267 -5.08 -29.31 -13.89
C GLU A 267 -5.86 -28.50 -14.91
N ILE A 268 -7.19 -28.55 -14.80
CA ILE A 268 -8.11 -27.82 -15.67
C ILE A 268 -8.97 -26.87 -14.84
N THR A 269 -9.28 -25.70 -15.42
CA THR A 269 -10.25 -24.75 -14.86
C THR A 269 -11.26 -24.33 -15.91
N ASP A 270 -12.51 -24.14 -15.50
CA ASP A 270 -13.57 -23.54 -16.32
C ASP A 270 -13.86 -22.08 -15.93
N GLY A 271 -13.03 -21.51 -15.05
CA GLY A 271 -13.23 -20.18 -14.45
C GLY A 271 -14.14 -20.16 -13.22
N THR A 272 -14.85 -21.26 -12.92
CA THR A 272 -15.67 -21.38 -11.70
C THR A 272 -14.95 -22.13 -10.59
N ASP A 273 -14.21 -23.20 -10.92
CA ASP A 273 -13.35 -23.94 -10.00
C ASP A 273 -12.20 -24.59 -10.80
N SER A 274 -11.38 -25.43 -10.16
CA SER A 274 -10.28 -26.17 -10.77
C SER A 274 -10.21 -27.60 -10.25
N ILE A 275 -9.90 -28.57 -11.12
CA ILE A 275 -9.72 -29.96 -10.72
C ILE A 275 -8.45 -30.56 -11.32
N ALA A 276 -7.71 -31.31 -10.50
CA ALA A 276 -6.60 -32.11 -10.96
C ALA A 276 -7.12 -33.37 -11.69
N ALA A 277 -6.47 -33.74 -12.78
CA ALA A 277 -6.78 -34.92 -13.58
C ALA A 277 -5.55 -35.79 -13.77
N LYS A 278 -5.71 -37.12 -13.63
CA LYS A 278 -4.62 -38.09 -13.74
C LYS A 278 -4.91 -39.14 -14.79
N VAL A 279 -3.99 -39.29 -15.75
CA VAL A 279 -4.13 -40.26 -16.83
C VAL A 279 -2.84 -41.06 -17.03
N PHE A 280 -3.00 -42.37 -17.24
CA PHE A 280 -1.88 -43.29 -17.40
C PHE A 280 -1.67 -43.62 -18.88
N GLU A 281 -0.66 -43.01 -19.49
CA GLU A 281 -0.24 -43.29 -20.85
C GLU A 281 0.32 -44.71 -20.99
N GLU A 282 -0.08 -45.41 -22.04
CA GLU A 282 0.49 -46.70 -22.42
C GLU A 282 1.51 -46.53 -23.56
N PRO A 283 2.63 -47.29 -23.58
CA PRO A 283 3.66 -47.19 -24.62
C PRO A 283 3.15 -47.33 -26.06
N LYS A 284 2.03 -48.05 -26.25
CA LYS A 284 1.41 -48.30 -27.56
C LYS A 284 0.48 -47.17 -28.01
N ARG A 285 0.14 -46.23 -27.13
CA ARG A 285 -0.85 -45.18 -27.36
C ARG A 285 -0.41 -43.88 -26.64
N PRO A 286 0.63 -43.20 -27.16
CA PRO A 286 1.13 -41.98 -26.55
C PRO A 286 0.09 -40.86 -26.68
N ILE A 287 -0.16 -40.15 -25.59
CA ILE A 287 -1.10 -39.02 -25.50
C ILE A 287 -0.45 -37.77 -24.90
N ASN A 288 0.79 -37.86 -24.41
CA ASN A 288 1.49 -36.72 -23.82
C ASN A 288 1.60 -35.55 -24.79
N ASP A 289 2.03 -35.77 -26.02
CA ASP A 289 2.21 -34.68 -26.99
C ASP A 289 0.88 -34.27 -27.66
N ALA A 290 -0.25 -34.86 -27.26
CA ALA A 290 -1.56 -34.60 -27.85
C ALA A 290 -2.23 -33.33 -27.32
N PHE A 291 -1.77 -32.78 -26.19
CA PHE A 291 -2.23 -31.51 -25.61
C PHE A 291 -1.15 -30.83 -24.75
N ALA A 292 -1.25 -29.52 -24.55
CA ALA A 292 -0.32 -28.69 -23.77
C ALA A 292 -1.06 -27.71 -22.83
N VAL A 293 -0.31 -27.00 -21.98
CA VAL A 293 -0.83 -25.87 -21.21
C VAL A 293 -1.40 -24.82 -22.19
N GLY A 294 -2.60 -24.32 -21.89
CA GLY A 294 -3.41 -23.45 -22.74
C GLY A 294 -4.39 -24.17 -23.68
N ASP A 295 -4.32 -25.51 -23.80
CA ASP A 295 -5.35 -26.25 -24.54
C ASP A 295 -6.63 -26.39 -23.71
N PHE A 296 -7.79 -26.26 -24.37
CA PHE A 296 -9.09 -26.52 -23.76
C PHE A 296 -9.52 -27.97 -23.98
N LEU A 297 -9.85 -28.67 -22.89
CA LEU A 297 -10.18 -30.09 -22.92
C LEU A 297 -11.60 -30.35 -22.41
N ILE A 298 -12.24 -31.37 -22.97
CA ILE A 298 -13.44 -31.98 -22.40
C ILE A 298 -13.06 -33.39 -21.94
N CYS A 299 -13.26 -33.65 -20.66
CA CYS A 299 -12.86 -34.88 -20.00
C CYS A 299 -14.10 -35.61 -19.47
N ARG A 300 -14.19 -36.92 -19.72
CA ARG A 300 -15.21 -37.79 -19.12
C ARG A 300 -14.52 -38.87 -18.31
N GLY A 301 -14.86 -38.95 -17.02
CA GLY A 301 -14.17 -39.82 -16.08
C GLY A 301 -14.87 -39.88 -14.74
N SER A 302 -14.31 -40.62 -13.80
CA SER A 302 -14.79 -40.61 -12.41
C SER A 302 -14.05 -39.54 -11.61
N ALA A 303 -14.76 -38.75 -10.82
CA ALA A 303 -14.18 -37.92 -9.77
C ALA A 303 -14.02 -38.80 -8.52
N GLN A 304 -12.80 -38.98 -8.03
CA GLN A 304 -12.49 -39.86 -6.90
C GLN A 304 -11.57 -39.13 -5.93
N PHE A 305 -11.73 -39.38 -4.63
CA PHE A 305 -10.86 -38.79 -3.62
C PHE A 305 -9.49 -39.48 -3.66
N ASP A 306 -8.47 -38.74 -4.05
CA ASP A 306 -7.10 -39.23 -4.09
C ASP A 306 -6.45 -39.01 -2.73
N ARG A 307 -6.19 -40.11 -2.00
CA ARG A 307 -5.58 -40.07 -0.66
C ARG A 307 -4.13 -39.61 -0.64
N PHE A 308 -3.44 -39.60 -1.79
CA PHE A 308 -2.08 -39.10 -1.87
C PHE A 308 -2.05 -37.58 -1.91
N THR A 309 -2.96 -36.96 -2.68
CA THR A 309 -3.09 -35.50 -2.77
C THR A 309 -4.07 -34.93 -1.74
N ASN A 310 -4.89 -35.78 -1.10
CA ASN A 310 -6.00 -35.41 -0.22
C ASN A 310 -7.03 -34.50 -0.90
N GLU A 311 -7.27 -34.72 -2.18
CA GLU A 311 -8.13 -33.89 -3.02
C GLU A 311 -8.98 -34.75 -3.95
N LEU A 312 -10.14 -34.22 -4.34
CA LEU A 312 -10.95 -34.84 -5.38
C LEU A 312 -10.21 -34.72 -6.72
N THR A 313 -9.91 -35.86 -7.35
CA THR A 313 -9.15 -35.94 -8.59
C THR A 313 -9.97 -36.62 -9.68
N LEU A 314 -9.96 -36.04 -10.86
CA LEU A 314 -10.58 -36.62 -12.05
C LEU A 314 -9.70 -37.76 -12.62
N MET A 315 -10.30 -38.92 -12.82
CA MET A 315 -9.71 -40.05 -13.54
C MET A 315 -10.37 -40.17 -14.91
N PRO A 316 -9.93 -39.40 -15.93
CA PRO A 316 -10.54 -39.40 -17.25
C PRO A 316 -10.33 -40.75 -17.96
N ASN A 317 -11.43 -41.34 -18.41
CA ASN A 317 -11.43 -42.47 -19.34
C ASN A 317 -11.43 -41.99 -20.80
N ASP A 318 -11.99 -40.80 -21.02
CA ASP A 318 -12.07 -40.16 -22.32
C ASP A 318 -11.62 -38.70 -22.22
N ILE A 319 -10.82 -38.25 -23.18
CA ILE A 319 -10.34 -36.88 -23.31
C ILE A 319 -10.53 -36.48 -24.77
N MET A 320 -11.14 -35.32 -25.01
CA MET A 320 -11.20 -34.73 -26.34
C MET A 320 -10.83 -33.26 -26.29
N ARG A 321 -10.30 -32.75 -27.41
CA ARG A 321 -10.10 -31.32 -27.59
C ARG A 321 -11.45 -30.63 -27.58
N GLY A 322 -11.67 -29.81 -26.56
CA GLY A 322 -12.77 -28.89 -26.53
C GLY A 322 -12.45 -27.65 -27.35
N GLN A 323 -13.44 -26.78 -27.46
CA GLN A 323 -13.21 -25.40 -27.85
C GLN A 323 -13.67 -24.57 -26.66
N MET A 324 -12.83 -23.65 -26.22
CA MET A 324 -13.24 -22.72 -25.19
C MET A 324 -14.32 -21.83 -25.81
N GLU A 325 -15.57 -21.98 -25.37
CA GLU A 325 -16.59 -20.97 -25.58
C GLU A 325 -16.36 -19.84 -24.56
N LYS A 326 -15.19 -19.20 -24.58
CA LYS A 326 -15.12 -17.86 -24.00
C LYS A 326 -15.90 -17.00 -24.96
N GLU A 327 -17.03 -16.48 -24.52
CA GLU A 327 -17.63 -15.32 -25.16
C GLU A 327 -16.61 -14.18 -25.06
N GLU A 328 -15.71 -14.10 -26.04
CA GLU A 328 -14.75 -13.00 -26.11
C GLU A 328 -15.55 -11.70 -26.19
N ARG A 329 -15.40 -10.87 -25.16
CA ARG A 329 -16.01 -9.55 -25.13
C ARG A 329 -15.46 -8.75 -26.29
N VAL A 330 -16.34 -8.36 -27.21
CA VAL A 330 -15.99 -7.58 -28.40
C VAL A 330 -16.64 -6.21 -28.34
N ASP A 331 -15.86 -5.17 -28.59
CA ASP A 331 -16.41 -3.84 -28.76
C ASP A 331 -16.97 -3.70 -30.19
N VAL A 332 -18.29 -3.76 -30.31
CA VAL A 332 -19.01 -3.65 -31.60
C VAL A 332 -19.39 -2.22 -31.96
N SER A 333 -19.11 -1.24 -31.10
CA SER A 333 -19.50 0.15 -31.34
C SER A 333 -18.76 0.74 -32.55
N PRO A 334 -19.43 1.49 -33.43
CA PRO A 334 -18.78 2.09 -34.60
C PRO A 334 -17.82 3.22 -34.21
N GLU A 335 -18.18 3.97 -33.17
CA GLU A 335 -17.34 4.98 -32.52
C GLU A 335 -16.83 4.41 -31.20
N LYS A 336 -15.57 4.70 -30.88
CA LYS A 336 -14.87 4.04 -29.77
C LYS A 336 -14.65 5.02 -28.63
N ARG A 337 -14.88 4.55 -27.40
CA ARG A 337 -14.44 5.27 -26.21
C ARG A 337 -12.94 5.13 -25.98
N VAL A 338 -12.44 5.92 -25.04
CA VAL A 338 -11.09 5.79 -24.48
C VAL A 338 -11.20 5.69 -22.96
N GLU A 339 -10.46 4.75 -22.39
CA GLU A 339 -10.31 4.65 -20.94
C GLU A 339 -9.26 5.66 -20.45
N LEU A 340 -9.65 6.50 -19.49
CA LEU A 340 -8.81 7.57 -18.93
C LEU A 340 -8.44 7.32 -17.46
N HIS A 341 -8.97 6.28 -16.83
CA HIS A 341 -8.71 5.93 -15.43
C HIS A 341 -8.54 4.41 -15.31
N LEU A 342 -7.29 3.96 -15.21
CA LEU A 342 -6.93 2.55 -15.18
C LEU A 342 -5.69 2.30 -14.33
N HIS A 343 -5.80 1.27 -13.50
CA HIS A 343 -4.77 0.78 -12.61
C HIS A 343 -4.17 -0.51 -13.15
N THR A 344 -2.85 -0.62 -13.06
CA THR A 344 -2.06 -1.80 -13.43
C THR A 344 -1.60 -2.55 -12.18
N GLN A 345 -0.93 -3.68 -12.36
CA GLN A 345 -0.25 -4.40 -11.26
C GLN A 345 0.73 -3.53 -10.45
N MET A 346 1.12 -2.36 -10.95
CA MET A 346 1.96 -1.41 -10.21
C MET A 346 1.18 -0.61 -9.15
N SER A 347 -0.15 -0.57 -9.21
CA SER A 347 -1.00 -0.15 -8.10
C SER A 347 -1.00 -1.24 -7.02
N ALA A 348 0.01 -1.14 -6.16
CA ALA A 348 0.44 -2.21 -5.26
C ALA A 348 -0.70 -2.74 -4.39
N MET A 349 -0.90 -4.06 -4.44
CA MET A 349 -1.91 -4.78 -3.66
C MET A 349 -3.35 -4.25 -3.88
N ASP A 350 -3.66 -3.75 -5.07
CA ASP A 350 -5.01 -3.31 -5.41
C ASP A 350 -5.46 -3.73 -6.81
N ALA A 351 -4.65 -3.49 -7.84
CA ALA A 351 -5.01 -3.85 -9.23
C ALA A 351 -4.20 -5.02 -9.79
N LEU A 352 -4.76 -5.67 -10.80
CA LEU A 352 -4.29 -6.94 -11.36
C LEU A 352 -3.97 -6.89 -12.85
N CYS A 353 -4.36 -5.80 -13.49
CA CYS A 353 -4.14 -5.55 -14.91
C CYS A 353 -2.65 -5.62 -15.28
N ASP A 354 -2.27 -6.63 -16.05
CA ASP A 354 -1.00 -6.61 -16.79
C ASP A 354 -1.13 -5.54 -17.89
N VAL A 355 -0.27 -4.53 -17.83
CA VAL A 355 -0.29 -3.39 -18.76
C VAL A 355 -0.16 -3.82 -20.23
N LYS A 356 0.57 -4.90 -20.52
CA LYS A 356 0.72 -5.42 -21.90
C LYS A 356 -0.58 -6.03 -22.40
N GLN A 357 -1.31 -6.73 -21.52
CA GLN A 357 -2.61 -7.32 -21.85
C GLN A 357 -3.67 -6.24 -22.03
N VAL A 358 -3.72 -5.25 -21.13
CA VAL A 358 -4.61 -4.08 -21.23
C VAL A 358 -4.45 -3.35 -22.56
N VAL A 359 -3.19 -3.01 -22.93
CA VAL A 359 -2.92 -2.32 -24.20
C VAL A 359 -3.30 -3.19 -25.41
N SER A 360 -3.02 -4.50 -25.35
CA SER A 360 -3.44 -5.43 -26.40
C SER A 360 -4.97 -5.52 -26.51
N GLN A 361 -5.70 -5.47 -25.40
CA GLN A 361 -7.16 -5.51 -25.38
C GLN A 361 -7.77 -4.23 -25.95
N ALA A 362 -7.24 -3.07 -25.57
CA ALA A 362 -7.63 -1.77 -26.16
C ALA A 362 -7.46 -1.77 -27.68
N ALA A 363 -6.33 -2.31 -28.17
CA ALA A 363 -6.07 -2.48 -29.60
C ALA A 363 -7.08 -3.43 -30.27
N ALA A 364 -7.38 -4.57 -29.63
CA ALA A 364 -8.37 -5.53 -30.14
C ALA A 364 -9.78 -4.93 -30.25
N TRP A 365 -10.14 -4.03 -29.33
CA TRP A 365 -11.41 -3.29 -29.36
C TRP A 365 -11.41 -2.09 -30.31
N GLY A 366 -10.26 -1.75 -30.88
CA GLY A 366 -10.10 -0.61 -31.79
C GLY A 366 -10.14 0.74 -31.10
N GLN A 367 -9.95 0.80 -29.78
CA GLN A 367 -9.83 2.07 -29.05
C GLN A 367 -8.60 2.83 -29.54
N PRO A 368 -8.64 4.17 -29.70
CA PRO A 368 -7.51 4.91 -30.26
C PRO A 368 -6.37 5.16 -29.26
N ALA A 369 -6.68 5.12 -27.96
CA ALA A 369 -5.72 5.37 -26.88
C ALA A 369 -6.15 4.66 -25.59
N ILE A 370 -5.25 4.60 -24.62
CA ILE A 370 -5.54 4.14 -23.25
C ILE A 370 -4.66 4.88 -22.23
N ALA A 371 -5.24 5.30 -21.12
CA ALA A 371 -4.50 5.90 -20.02
C ALA A 371 -4.02 4.87 -18.99
N ILE A 372 -2.88 5.19 -18.38
CA ILE A 372 -2.30 4.43 -17.27
C ILE A 372 -2.18 5.39 -16.10
N THR A 373 -2.89 5.14 -15.01
CA THR A 373 -3.08 6.07 -13.88
C THR A 373 -2.92 5.35 -12.54
N ASP A 374 -1.79 4.67 -12.36
CA ASP A 374 -1.51 3.92 -11.13
C ASP A 374 -1.50 4.80 -9.86
N HIS A 375 -1.80 4.19 -8.71
CA HIS A 375 -1.87 4.88 -7.42
C HIS A 375 -0.50 5.41 -6.97
N GLY A 376 -0.31 6.72 -7.06
CA GLY A 376 0.87 7.43 -6.61
C GLY A 376 2.16 7.14 -7.39
N VAL A 377 2.14 6.21 -8.35
CA VAL A 377 3.33 5.71 -9.05
C VAL A 377 3.15 5.71 -10.56
N VAL A 378 4.26 5.59 -11.28
CA VAL A 378 4.33 5.59 -12.76
C VAL A 378 5.21 4.46 -13.30
N GLN A 379 5.34 3.38 -12.53
CA GLN A 379 6.30 2.29 -12.78
C GLN A 379 5.98 1.47 -14.03
N SER A 380 4.72 1.46 -14.45
CA SER A 380 4.22 0.76 -15.64
C SER A 380 4.55 1.46 -16.96
N PHE A 381 5.06 2.70 -16.93
CA PHE A 381 5.27 3.52 -18.14
C PHE A 381 6.20 2.89 -19.19
N PRO A 382 7.35 2.28 -18.83
CA PRO A 382 8.23 1.66 -19.83
C PRO A 382 7.54 0.51 -20.58
N ASP A 383 6.91 -0.40 -19.84
CA ASP A 383 6.19 -1.54 -20.42
C ASP A 383 4.96 -1.10 -21.22
N ALA A 384 4.24 -0.08 -20.75
CA ALA A 384 3.11 0.52 -21.47
C ALA A 384 3.54 1.10 -22.82
N TYR A 385 4.65 1.85 -22.85
CA TYR A 385 5.18 2.48 -24.06
C TYR A 385 5.58 1.44 -25.11
N ASP A 386 6.29 0.39 -24.71
CA ASP A 386 6.69 -0.69 -25.60
C ASP A 386 5.47 -1.45 -26.14
N ALA A 387 4.47 -1.71 -25.30
CA ALA A 387 3.21 -2.32 -25.72
C ALA A 387 2.44 -1.41 -26.69
N GLY A 388 2.34 -0.11 -26.40
CA GLY A 388 1.67 0.87 -27.25
C GLY A 388 2.28 0.93 -28.64
N LYS A 389 3.62 1.01 -28.73
CA LYS A 389 4.35 0.93 -30.00
C LYS A 389 4.09 -0.36 -30.77
N LYS A 390 4.13 -1.50 -30.07
CA LYS A 390 3.92 -2.82 -30.69
C LYS A 390 2.51 -2.95 -31.28
N HIS A 391 1.50 -2.41 -30.61
CA HIS A 391 0.09 -2.56 -30.97
C HIS A 391 -0.51 -1.37 -31.72
N GLY A 392 0.24 -0.28 -31.90
CA GLY A 392 -0.22 0.94 -32.58
C GLY A 392 -1.26 1.73 -31.77
N ILE A 393 -1.20 1.64 -30.44
CA ILE A 393 -2.08 2.34 -29.51
C ILE A 393 -1.32 3.51 -28.87
N LYS A 394 -1.96 4.67 -28.80
CA LYS A 394 -1.43 5.82 -28.06
C LYS A 394 -1.58 5.58 -26.55
N ILE A 395 -0.48 5.71 -25.82
CA ILE A 395 -0.49 5.62 -24.36
C ILE A 395 -0.63 7.02 -23.77
N ILE A 396 -1.55 7.19 -22.83
CA ILE A 396 -1.70 8.40 -22.05
C ILE A 396 -1.04 8.16 -20.69
N PHE A 397 0.10 8.80 -20.48
CA PHE A 397 0.88 8.64 -19.26
C PHE A 397 0.29 9.49 -18.14
N GLY A 398 -0.18 8.86 -17.08
CA GLY A 398 -0.75 9.56 -15.94
C GLY A 398 -0.50 8.89 -14.60
N MET A 399 -1.16 9.41 -13.58
CA MET A 399 -1.10 8.92 -12.20
C MET A 399 -2.40 9.29 -11.50
N GLU A 400 -2.92 8.40 -10.67
CA GLU A 400 -3.87 8.78 -9.64
C GLU A 400 -3.12 9.18 -8.37
N GLY A 401 -3.12 10.47 -8.05
CA GLY A 401 -2.41 11.05 -6.92
C GLY A 401 -3.27 11.16 -5.66
N TYR A 402 -2.62 11.23 -4.50
CA TYR A 402 -3.26 11.52 -3.21
C TYR A 402 -3.15 13.01 -2.88
N MET A 403 -4.03 13.83 -3.43
CA MET A 403 -4.05 15.27 -3.20
C MET A 403 -4.45 15.60 -1.75
N VAL A 404 -3.74 16.53 -1.12
CA VAL A 404 -4.14 17.13 0.16
C VAL A 404 -4.25 18.64 0.00
N ASP A 405 -5.27 19.23 0.63
CA ASP A 405 -5.51 20.67 0.56
C ASP A 405 -4.71 21.42 1.62
N ASP A 406 -3.41 21.50 1.42
CA ASP A 406 -2.49 22.14 2.35
C ASP A 406 -2.69 23.67 2.50
N GLN A 407 -3.69 24.23 1.82
CA GLN A 407 -4.20 25.60 2.03
C GLN A 407 -5.15 25.71 3.23
N SER A 408 -5.19 24.72 4.14
CA SER A 408 -6.00 24.81 5.38
C SER A 408 -5.70 26.12 6.09
N MET A 409 -6.72 26.97 6.09
CA MET A 409 -6.67 28.24 6.79
C MET A 409 -7.07 28.00 8.24
N ILE A 410 -6.28 28.53 9.16
CA ILE A 410 -6.70 28.68 10.55
C ILE A 410 -7.82 29.72 10.62
N VAL A 411 -7.76 30.75 9.76
CA VAL A 411 -8.71 31.86 9.72
C VAL A 411 -9.32 32.00 8.33
N SER A 412 -10.65 31.94 8.26
CA SER A 412 -11.42 32.15 7.04
C SER A 412 -12.22 33.45 7.12
N GLY A 413 -12.15 34.30 6.09
CA GLY A 413 -12.80 35.62 6.04
C GLY A 413 -11.79 36.78 6.00
N GLU A 414 -12.30 38.01 5.94
CA GLU A 414 -11.48 39.21 5.71
C GLU A 414 -11.11 39.99 6.97
N ALA A 415 -11.69 39.68 8.14
CA ALA A 415 -11.38 40.43 9.35
C ALA A 415 -9.93 40.20 9.78
N ASP A 416 -9.24 41.28 10.17
CA ASP A 416 -7.89 41.25 10.72
C ASP A 416 -7.76 42.27 11.86
N GLY A 417 -6.91 41.96 12.82
CA GLY A 417 -6.71 42.76 14.02
C GLY A 417 -5.84 42.05 15.04
N LEU A 418 -5.43 42.77 16.09
CA LEU A 418 -4.73 42.15 17.23
C LEU A 418 -5.72 41.28 18.02
N PHE A 419 -5.29 40.15 18.56
CA PHE A 419 -6.16 39.25 19.34
C PHE A 419 -6.82 39.97 20.53
N GLN A 420 -6.09 40.85 21.19
CA GLN A 420 -6.54 41.57 22.38
C GLN A 420 -7.60 42.63 22.08
N GLU A 421 -7.70 43.09 20.84
CA GLU A 421 -8.63 44.13 20.41
C GLU A 421 -9.93 43.56 19.83
N GLN A 422 -10.03 42.22 19.71
CA GLN A 422 -11.15 41.53 19.08
C GLN A 422 -12.00 40.78 20.10
N GLU A 423 -13.29 40.70 19.80
CA GLU A 423 -14.22 39.82 20.49
C GLU A 423 -14.39 38.54 19.68
N PHE A 424 -14.41 37.40 20.37
CA PHE A 424 -14.61 36.10 19.75
C PHE A 424 -15.85 35.42 20.31
N VAL A 425 -16.48 34.58 19.50
CA VAL A 425 -17.56 33.70 19.94
C VAL A 425 -17.24 32.28 19.52
N ALA A 426 -16.88 31.43 20.48
CA ALA A 426 -16.73 30.01 20.22
C ALA A 426 -18.10 29.33 20.27
N PHE A 427 -18.40 28.45 19.33
CA PHE A 427 -19.67 27.79 19.22
C PHE A 427 -19.53 26.35 18.71
N ASP A 428 -20.57 25.58 18.96
CA ASP A 428 -20.71 24.17 18.58
C ASP A 428 -22.18 23.88 18.28
N LEU A 429 -22.43 22.97 17.33
CA LEU A 429 -23.77 22.59 16.88
C LEU A 429 -24.00 21.08 17.02
N GLU A 430 -25.17 20.73 17.52
CA GLU A 430 -25.69 19.37 17.38
C GLU A 430 -26.72 19.34 16.25
N THR A 431 -26.71 18.27 15.44
CA THR A 431 -27.49 18.18 14.21
C THR A 431 -28.22 16.84 14.07
N THR A 432 -29.25 16.80 13.20
CA THR A 432 -29.95 15.55 12.88
C THR A 432 -29.13 14.61 11.97
N GLY A 433 -28.01 15.07 11.41
CA GLY A 433 -27.15 14.32 10.49
C GLY A 433 -25.97 15.18 10.00
N LEU A 434 -25.27 14.73 8.96
CA LEU A 434 -24.01 15.34 8.51
C LEU A 434 -24.16 16.30 7.32
N SER A 435 -25.33 16.34 6.66
CA SER A 435 -25.59 17.14 5.46
C SER A 435 -26.26 18.46 5.82
N TYR A 436 -25.57 19.58 5.63
CA TYR A 436 -26.13 20.91 5.92
C TYR A 436 -27.33 21.29 5.03
N MET A 437 -27.55 20.59 3.91
CA MET A 437 -28.69 20.83 3.04
C MET A 437 -29.96 20.14 3.54
N THR A 438 -29.84 18.87 3.93
CA THR A 438 -30.98 17.99 4.24
C THR A 438 -31.24 17.86 5.72
N ASP A 439 -30.20 17.92 6.56
CA ASP A 439 -30.30 17.75 8.01
C ASP A 439 -30.47 19.09 8.73
N GLU A 440 -31.06 19.10 9.92
CA GLU A 440 -31.38 20.29 10.70
C GLU A 440 -30.55 20.41 11.98
N ILE A 441 -30.49 21.62 12.55
CA ILE A 441 -29.82 21.91 13.82
C ILE A 441 -30.77 21.56 14.97
N ILE A 442 -30.27 20.94 16.03
CA ILE A 442 -31.06 20.53 17.22
C ILE A 442 -30.59 21.17 18.52
N GLU A 443 -29.33 21.62 18.62
CA GLU A 443 -28.83 22.46 19.71
C GLU A 443 -27.77 23.44 19.17
N ILE A 444 -27.75 24.65 19.73
CA ILE A 444 -26.66 25.63 19.52
C ILE A 444 -26.08 25.96 20.88
N GLY A 445 -24.79 25.74 21.05
CA GLY A 445 -24.02 26.20 22.20
C GLY A 445 -22.98 27.22 21.78
N ALA A 446 -22.82 28.29 22.56
CA ALA A 446 -21.81 29.29 22.29
C ALA A 446 -21.31 30.01 23.55
N VAL A 447 -20.07 30.46 23.52
CA VAL A 447 -19.46 31.29 24.56
C VAL A 447 -18.82 32.53 23.96
N ARG A 448 -18.96 33.66 24.63
CA ARG A 448 -18.31 34.92 24.26
C ARG A 448 -16.99 35.06 24.99
N ILE A 449 -15.93 35.35 24.24
CA ILE A 449 -14.58 35.61 24.73
C ILE A 449 -14.26 37.08 24.50
N LYS A 450 -13.90 37.77 25.59
CA LYS A 450 -13.51 39.17 25.59
C LYS A 450 -12.45 39.42 26.65
N ASP A 451 -11.46 40.25 26.33
CA ASP A 451 -10.31 40.54 27.20
C ASP A 451 -9.58 39.27 27.66
N GLY A 452 -9.44 38.28 26.76
CA GLY A 452 -8.75 37.02 27.03
C GLY A 452 -9.47 36.05 27.96
N ALA A 453 -10.77 36.24 28.25
CA ALA A 453 -11.54 35.36 29.11
C ALA A 453 -12.95 35.13 28.58
N ILE A 454 -13.53 33.97 28.90
CA ILE A 454 -14.95 33.69 28.66
C ILE A 454 -15.80 34.58 29.57
N LYS A 455 -16.76 35.30 29.01
CA LYS A 455 -17.60 36.30 29.71
C LYS A 455 -19.08 35.93 29.73
N ASP A 456 -19.60 35.40 28.63
CA ASP A 456 -21.03 35.09 28.48
C ASP A 456 -21.24 33.72 27.83
N TYR A 457 -22.39 33.11 28.12
CA TYR A 457 -22.81 31.81 27.57
C TYR A 457 -24.14 31.97 26.85
N PHE A 458 -24.31 31.20 25.77
CA PHE A 458 -25.54 31.06 25.02
C PHE A 458 -25.80 29.58 24.76
N THR A 459 -27.01 29.12 25.05
CA THR A 459 -27.45 27.77 24.72
C THR A 459 -28.92 27.82 24.33
N THR A 460 -29.29 27.08 23.29
CA THR A 460 -30.69 26.86 22.93
C THR A 460 -30.84 25.51 22.26
N PHE A 461 -31.83 24.73 22.69
CA PHE A 461 -32.38 23.69 21.84
C PHE A 461 -33.07 24.32 20.64
N VAL A 462 -33.20 23.54 19.58
CA VAL A 462 -33.83 23.93 18.32
C VAL A 462 -34.83 22.85 17.95
N ASP A 463 -36.05 23.24 17.63
CA ASP A 463 -37.02 22.33 17.04
C ASP A 463 -36.69 22.17 15.54
N PRO A 464 -36.21 20.99 15.10
CA PRO A 464 -35.81 20.78 13.71
C PRO A 464 -37.01 20.67 12.75
N GLY A 465 -38.25 20.65 13.26
CA GLY A 465 -39.46 20.48 12.43
C GLY A 465 -39.58 19.08 11.80
N MET A 466 -38.76 18.13 12.25
CA MET A 466 -38.72 16.74 11.82
C MET A 466 -38.39 15.83 13.01
N SER A 467 -38.64 14.53 12.87
CA SER A 467 -38.21 13.57 13.88
C SER A 467 -36.68 13.45 13.87
N ILE A 468 -36.06 13.57 15.04
CA ILE A 468 -34.63 13.31 15.21
C ILE A 468 -34.37 11.82 14.96
N PRO A 469 -33.42 11.44 14.07
CA PRO A 469 -33.04 10.05 13.87
C PRO A 469 -32.48 9.38 15.13
N GLU A 470 -32.65 8.06 15.26
CA GLU A 470 -32.16 7.30 16.42
C GLU A 470 -30.65 7.37 16.58
N GLU A 471 -29.91 7.39 15.47
CA GLU A 471 -28.45 7.49 15.47
C GLU A 471 -27.98 8.84 16.03
N SER A 472 -28.58 9.93 15.58
CA SER A 472 -28.28 11.29 16.08
C SER A 472 -28.65 11.43 17.55
N THR A 473 -29.76 10.82 17.98
CA THR A 473 -30.13 10.74 19.40
C THR A 473 -29.09 9.98 20.23
N ARG A 474 -28.52 8.90 19.68
CA ARG A 474 -27.48 8.09 20.36
C ARG A 474 -26.16 8.85 20.51
N ILE A 475 -25.81 9.67 19.53
CA ILE A 475 -24.55 10.44 19.51
C ILE A 475 -24.65 11.66 20.42
N THR A 476 -25.73 12.44 20.24
CA THR A 476 -25.89 13.77 20.88
C THR A 476 -26.59 13.67 22.24
N GLY A 477 -27.32 12.58 22.50
CA GLY A 477 -28.18 12.43 23.67
C GLY A 477 -29.46 13.26 23.62
N ILE A 478 -29.72 14.03 22.54
CA ILE A 478 -30.89 14.90 22.41
C ILE A 478 -32.07 14.10 21.85
N THR A 479 -33.17 14.05 22.59
CA THR A 479 -34.39 13.35 22.18
C THR A 479 -35.44 14.30 21.61
N ASN A 480 -36.43 13.74 20.89
CA ASN A 480 -37.56 14.51 20.37
C ASN A 480 -38.34 15.24 21.48
N GLU A 481 -38.38 14.70 22.69
CA GLU A 481 -39.03 15.34 23.84
C GLU A 481 -38.25 16.55 24.35
N MET A 482 -36.92 16.57 24.21
CA MET A 482 -36.07 17.69 24.66
C MET A 482 -36.21 18.91 23.77
N VAL A 483 -36.43 18.70 22.47
CA VAL A 483 -36.66 19.79 21.50
C VAL A 483 -38.13 20.21 21.39
N ALA A 484 -39.05 19.49 22.03
CA ALA A 484 -40.48 19.81 22.00
C ALA A 484 -40.76 21.18 22.64
N GLY A 485 -41.19 22.15 21.81
CA GLY A 485 -41.45 23.52 22.25
C GLY A 485 -40.21 24.42 22.29
N ALA A 486 -39.06 23.93 21.83
CA ALA A 486 -37.89 24.75 21.53
C ALA A 486 -38.19 25.73 20.37
N PRO A 487 -37.45 26.84 20.23
CA PRO A 487 -37.58 27.71 19.07
C PRO A 487 -37.28 26.95 17.77
N GLU A 488 -38.06 27.23 16.71
CA GLU A 488 -37.76 26.77 15.36
C GLU A 488 -36.38 27.28 14.89
N THR A 489 -35.74 26.57 13.94
CA THR A 489 -34.41 26.87 13.38
C THR A 489 -34.20 28.36 13.09
N ALA A 490 -35.17 29.03 12.45
CA ALA A 490 -35.08 30.45 12.14
C ALA A 490 -34.91 31.33 13.39
N ALA A 491 -35.72 31.10 14.42
CA ALA A 491 -35.71 31.89 15.64
C ALA A 491 -34.46 31.60 16.51
N ALA A 492 -34.00 30.34 16.53
CA ALA A 492 -32.76 29.96 17.20
C ALA A 492 -31.54 30.63 16.56
N LEU A 493 -31.45 30.58 15.22
CA LEU A 493 -30.37 31.23 14.47
C LEU A 493 -30.37 32.75 14.63
N ASP A 494 -31.53 33.41 14.58
CA ASP A 494 -31.59 34.87 14.79
C ASP A 494 -31.10 35.27 16.20
N LYS A 495 -31.43 34.47 17.23
CA LYS A 495 -30.89 34.66 18.59
C LYS A 495 -29.38 34.45 18.63
N PHE A 496 -28.88 33.38 18.01
CA PHE A 496 -27.44 33.10 17.95
C PHE A 496 -26.68 34.20 17.21
N LEU A 497 -27.16 34.65 16.04
CA LEU A 497 -26.52 35.73 15.28
C LEU A 497 -26.51 37.06 16.04
N LYS A 498 -27.58 37.37 16.80
CA LYS A 498 -27.60 38.52 17.72
C LYS A 498 -26.60 38.35 18.86
N PHE A 499 -26.51 37.14 19.40
CA PHE A 499 -25.50 36.81 20.42
C PHE A 499 -24.09 36.86 19.85
N ALA A 500 -23.84 36.54 18.59
CA ALA A 500 -22.52 36.64 17.97
C ALA A 500 -22.14 38.10 17.67
N GLY A 501 -23.07 38.86 17.09
CA GLY A 501 -22.83 40.24 16.66
C GLY A 501 -21.77 40.29 15.55
N ASN A 502 -20.75 41.13 15.75
CA ASN A 502 -19.61 41.27 14.83
C ASN A 502 -18.36 40.49 15.31
N ALA A 503 -18.50 39.60 16.29
CA ALA A 503 -17.39 38.83 16.82
C ALA A 503 -16.86 37.84 15.78
N VAL A 504 -15.57 37.52 15.86
CA VAL A 504 -14.97 36.44 15.09
C VAL A 504 -15.46 35.11 15.66
N LEU A 505 -16.01 34.25 14.80
CA LEU A 505 -16.52 32.95 15.24
C LEU A 505 -15.38 31.95 15.43
N ILE A 506 -15.53 31.01 16.35
CA ILE A 506 -14.56 29.94 16.60
C ILE A 506 -15.32 28.63 16.67
N ALA A 507 -14.88 27.62 15.93
CA ALA A 507 -15.40 26.26 16.03
C ALA A 507 -14.26 25.25 15.87
N HIS A 508 -14.48 24.02 16.32
CA HIS A 508 -13.50 22.95 16.17
C HIS A 508 -13.91 22.10 14.96
N ASN A 509 -13.10 22.08 13.90
CA ASN A 509 -13.52 21.63 12.57
C ASN A 509 -14.58 22.58 11.95
N ALA A 510 -14.30 23.88 12.03
CA ALA A 510 -15.27 24.95 11.79
C ALA A 510 -16.02 24.90 10.44
N GLU A 511 -15.47 24.25 9.42
CA GLU A 511 -16.16 24.03 8.13
C GLU A 511 -17.51 23.32 8.30
N PHE A 512 -17.61 22.36 9.23
CA PHE A 512 -18.85 21.63 9.51
C PHE A 512 -19.93 22.56 10.08
N ASP A 513 -19.66 23.18 11.22
CA ASP A 513 -20.62 24.04 11.92
C ASP A 513 -20.99 25.27 11.09
N MET A 514 -19.99 25.90 10.45
CA MET A 514 -20.22 27.05 9.56
C MET A 514 -21.01 26.64 8.31
N GLY A 515 -20.87 25.41 7.83
CA GLY A 515 -21.70 24.86 6.75
C GLY A 515 -23.19 24.91 7.10
N PHE A 516 -23.55 24.42 8.30
CA PHE A 516 -24.92 24.52 8.82
C PHE A 516 -25.36 25.96 9.01
N ILE A 517 -24.56 26.81 9.65
CA ILE A 517 -24.91 28.24 9.83
C ILE A 517 -25.18 28.91 8.48
N ARG A 518 -24.30 28.73 7.48
CA ARG A 518 -24.48 29.33 6.14
C ARG A 518 -25.72 28.81 5.45
N ALA A 519 -25.90 27.49 5.38
CA ALA A 519 -27.03 26.87 4.70
C ALA A 519 -28.37 27.27 5.35
N LYS A 520 -28.46 27.21 6.67
CA LYS A 520 -29.70 27.46 7.40
C LYS A 520 -30.05 28.95 7.49
N THR A 521 -29.07 29.84 7.59
CA THR A 521 -29.32 31.29 7.52
C THR A 521 -29.76 31.73 6.11
N ALA A 522 -29.16 31.16 5.06
CA ALA A 522 -29.62 31.38 3.70
C ALA A 522 -31.06 30.88 3.50
N ARG A 523 -31.36 29.66 3.96
CA ARG A 523 -32.68 29.02 3.80
C ARG A 523 -33.79 29.71 4.60
N TYR A 524 -33.56 29.99 5.87
CA TYR A 524 -34.62 30.43 6.80
C TYR A 524 -34.64 31.93 7.03
N LEU A 525 -33.50 32.62 6.93
CA LEU A 525 -33.40 34.06 7.21
C LEU A 525 -33.15 34.89 5.95
N ASN A 526 -32.98 34.26 4.78
CA ASN A 526 -32.62 34.91 3.53
C ASN A 526 -31.43 35.89 3.69
N ARG A 527 -30.45 35.47 4.50
CA ARG A 527 -29.27 36.26 4.86
C ARG A 527 -28.02 35.44 4.62
N ALA A 528 -27.02 36.05 3.99
CA ALA A 528 -25.69 35.45 3.92
C ALA A 528 -25.02 35.52 5.31
N ALA A 529 -24.65 34.37 5.87
CA ALA A 529 -23.74 34.33 7.01
C ALA A 529 -22.31 34.59 6.54
N GLN A 530 -21.92 35.85 6.47
CA GLN A 530 -20.54 36.25 6.28
C GLN A 530 -19.96 36.64 7.65
N ALA A 531 -19.31 35.68 8.29
CA ALA A 531 -18.53 35.91 9.49
C ALA A 531 -17.10 35.42 9.25
N THR A 532 -16.12 36.17 9.74
CA THR A 532 -14.76 35.64 9.84
C THR A 532 -14.76 34.59 10.94
N TYR A 533 -14.17 33.43 10.68
CA TYR A 533 -14.14 32.34 11.63
C TYR A 533 -12.76 31.70 11.75
N VAL A 534 -12.49 31.12 12.91
CA VAL A 534 -11.27 30.40 13.25
C VAL A 534 -11.58 28.92 13.42
N ASP A 535 -10.77 28.07 12.81
CA ASP A 535 -10.81 26.62 13.03
C ASP A 535 -9.76 26.21 14.07
N THR A 536 -10.21 25.82 15.26
CA THR A 536 -9.30 25.37 16.32
C THR A 536 -8.68 24.01 16.03
N LEU A 537 -9.26 23.20 15.14
CA LEU A 537 -8.65 21.95 14.69
C LEU A 537 -7.40 22.23 13.85
N ALA A 538 -7.51 23.14 12.88
CA ALA A 538 -6.37 23.59 12.08
C ALA A 538 -5.29 24.26 12.96
N LEU A 539 -5.71 25.08 13.92
CA LEU A 539 -4.81 25.68 14.91
C LEU A 539 -4.08 24.62 15.74
N ALA A 540 -4.81 23.62 16.26
CA ALA A 540 -4.23 22.60 17.11
C ALA A 540 -3.24 21.69 16.37
N ARG A 541 -3.55 21.35 15.11
CA ARG A 541 -2.62 20.62 14.21
C ARG A 541 -1.31 21.38 13.99
N THR A 542 -1.40 22.70 13.91
CA THR A 542 -0.24 23.58 13.71
C THR A 542 0.60 23.73 14.98
N LEU A 543 -0.04 23.97 16.12
CA LEU A 543 0.66 24.24 17.38
C LEU A 543 1.15 22.99 18.10
N TRP A 544 0.43 21.88 17.99
CA TRP A 544 0.69 20.64 18.70
C TRP A 544 0.66 19.42 17.75
N PRO A 545 1.56 19.33 16.76
CA PRO A 545 1.53 18.29 15.73
C PRO A 545 1.84 16.87 16.25
N HIS A 546 2.37 16.75 17.47
CA HIS A 546 2.77 15.46 18.05
C HIS A 546 1.61 14.67 18.67
N LEU A 547 0.40 15.25 18.76
CA LEU A 547 -0.76 14.56 19.31
C LEU A 547 -1.19 13.40 18.40
N ARG A 548 -1.60 12.28 19.02
CA ARG A 548 -2.08 11.07 18.31
C ARG A 548 -3.24 11.38 17.36
N ASN A 549 -4.11 12.29 17.77
CA ASN A 549 -5.15 12.91 16.98
C ASN A 549 -5.46 14.27 17.60
N HIS A 550 -6.21 15.09 16.86
CA HIS A 550 -6.57 16.45 17.29
C HIS A 550 -8.07 16.57 17.58
N LYS A 551 -8.72 15.49 18.05
CA LYS A 551 -10.10 15.58 18.54
C LYS A 551 -10.17 16.57 19.71
N LEU A 552 -11.31 17.24 19.88
CA LEU A 552 -11.52 18.25 20.91
C LEU A 552 -11.05 17.77 22.29
N ASP A 553 -11.49 16.58 22.72
CA ASP A 553 -11.11 15.96 24.00
C ASP A 553 -9.61 15.73 24.14
N THR A 554 -8.96 15.25 23.07
CA THR A 554 -7.51 14.96 23.08
C THR A 554 -6.71 16.25 23.25
N VAL A 555 -7.11 17.32 22.58
CA VAL A 555 -6.45 18.63 22.67
C VAL A 555 -6.73 19.25 24.03
N ALA A 556 -7.97 19.18 24.53
CA ALA A 556 -8.34 19.68 25.84
C ALA A 556 -7.55 18.99 26.97
N ALA A 557 -7.45 17.65 26.92
CA ALA A 557 -6.67 16.88 27.88
C ALA A 557 -5.17 17.23 27.84
N HIS A 558 -4.61 17.44 26.65
CA HIS A 558 -3.22 17.87 26.51
C HIS A 558 -2.95 19.25 27.12
N LEU A 559 -3.91 20.16 27.01
CA LEU A 559 -3.82 21.53 27.50
C LEU A 559 -4.30 21.69 28.95
N GLU A 560 -4.60 20.57 29.64
CA GLU A 560 -5.11 20.55 31.00
C GLU A 560 -6.40 21.38 31.18
N ILE A 561 -7.23 21.45 30.14
CA ILE A 561 -8.53 22.12 30.15
C ILE A 561 -9.55 21.17 30.78
N THR A 562 -10.23 21.62 31.83
CA THR A 562 -11.28 20.82 32.49
C THR A 562 -12.51 20.72 31.60
N LEU A 563 -12.85 19.50 31.17
CA LEU A 563 -14.03 19.22 30.37
C LEU A 563 -15.30 19.23 31.24
N GLY A 564 -16.37 19.83 30.74
CA GLY A 564 -17.71 19.82 31.35
C GLY A 564 -18.41 18.46 31.21
N GLN A 565 -19.74 18.43 31.27
CA GLN A 565 -20.47 17.20 30.91
C GLN A 565 -20.37 17.02 29.38
N HIS A 566 -19.64 16.00 28.96
CA HIS A 566 -19.47 15.63 27.55
C HIS A 566 -20.83 15.50 26.83
N HIS A 567 -20.91 16.01 25.59
CA HIS A 567 -22.09 16.00 24.69
C HIS A 567 -23.14 17.08 24.96
N ARG A 568 -22.70 18.27 25.36
CA ARG A 568 -23.55 19.47 25.38
C ARG A 568 -22.85 20.55 24.59
N ALA A 569 -23.51 21.08 23.56
CA ALA A 569 -22.93 22.07 22.67
C ALA A 569 -22.32 23.29 23.40
N ALA A 570 -22.85 23.68 24.56
CA ALA A 570 -22.31 24.80 25.34
C ALA A 570 -20.97 24.49 26.03
N ASP A 571 -20.79 23.26 26.51
CA ASP A 571 -19.57 22.81 27.17
C ASP A 571 -18.46 22.58 26.13
N ASP A 572 -18.82 22.06 24.96
CA ASP A 572 -17.90 21.87 23.84
C ASP A 572 -17.47 23.22 23.21
N ALA A 573 -18.40 24.18 23.08
CA ALA A 573 -18.08 25.55 22.71
C ALA A 573 -17.12 26.22 23.72
N ALA A 574 -17.33 26.02 25.02
CA ALA A 574 -16.44 26.54 26.06
C ALA A 574 -15.03 25.94 25.97
N THR A 575 -14.96 24.62 25.75
CA THR A 575 -13.70 23.88 25.56
C THR A 575 -12.97 24.37 24.32
N CYS A 576 -13.66 24.50 23.19
CA CYS A 576 -13.15 25.06 21.95
C CYS A 576 -12.58 26.47 22.16
N GLY A 577 -13.31 27.32 22.88
CA GLY A 577 -12.86 28.67 23.25
C GLY A 577 -11.61 28.67 24.13
N ALA A 578 -11.52 27.76 25.11
CA ALA A 578 -10.35 27.62 25.97
C ALA A 578 -9.11 27.13 25.20
N ILE A 579 -9.27 26.19 24.27
CA ILE A 579 -8.20 25.73 23.36
C ILE A 579 -7.67 26.91 22.55
N PHE A 580 -8.57 27.73 21.98
CA PHE A 580 -8.18 28.92 21.25
C PHE A 580 -7.37 29.89 22.12
N LEU A 581 -7.82 30.20 23.34
CA LEU A 581 -7.10 31.06 24.28
C LEU A 581 -5.69 30.54 24.60
N LYS A 582 -5.55 29.23 24.86
CA LYS A 582 -4.23 28.60 25.05
C LYS A 582 -3.36 28.67 23.80
N GLY A 583 -3.95 28.50 22.62
CA GLY A 583 -3.26 28.73 21.35
C GLY A 583 -2.74 30.16 21.22
N MET A 584 -3.55 31.15 21.59
CA MET A 584 -3.17 32.56 21.55
C MET A 584 -2.02 32.89 22.51
N GLU A 585 -1.99 32.29 23.71
CA GLU A 585 -0.85 32.41 24.64
C GLU A 585 0.46 31.94 23.98
N VAL A 586 0.44 30.76 23.34
CA VAL A 586 1.60 30.18 22.64
C VAL A 586 2.05 31.05 21.47
N LEU A 587 1.09 31.58 20.70
CA LEU A 587 1.37 32.41 19.52
C LEU A 587 1.91 33.79 19.88
N SER A 588 1.34 34.41 20.91
CA SER A 588 1.82 35.70 21.43
C SER A 588 3.25 35.57 21.94
N ALA A 589 3.59 34.46 22.60
CA ALA A 589 4.97 34.17 23.02
C ALA A 589 5.96 34.03 21.84
N ARG A 590 5.47 33.77 20.62
CA ARG A 590 6.24 33.72 19.37
C ARG A 590 6.19 35.04 18.58
N GLY A 591 5.58 36.10 19.12
CA GLY A 591 5.43 37.40 18.46
C GLY A 591 4.34 37.44 17.37
N LEU A 592 3.46 36.43 17.31
CA LEU A 592 2.33 36.36 16.40
C LEU A 592 1.07 36.78 17.15
N GLU A 593 0.63 38.02 16.95
CA GLU A 593 -0.49 38.61 17.72
C GLU A 593 -1.67 39.05 16.84
N ARG A 594 -1.57 38.88 15.51
CA ARG A 594 -2.59 39.28 14.54
C ARG A 594 -3.34 38.10 13.96
N LEU A 595 -4.65 38.27 13.75
CA LEU A 595 -5.54 37.19 13.29
C LEU A 595 -5.13 36.60 11.93
N GLN A 596 -4.96 37.42 10.89
CA GLN A 596 -4.60 36.89 9.56
C GLN A 596 -3.18 36.33 9.49
N SER A 597 -2.31 36.66 10.44
CA SER A 597 -0.94 36.10 10.50
C SER A 597 -0.93 34.59 10.80
N LEU A 598 -2.02 34.06 11.36
CA LEU A 598 -2.15 32.63 11.67
C LEU A 598 -2.13 31.73 10.43
N ASN A 599 -2.61 32.21 9.28
CA ASN A 599 -2.58 31.42 8.05
C ASN A 599 -1.15 31.19 7.53
N GLY A 600 -0.17 32.02 7.93
CA GLY A 600 1.23 31.87 7.54
C GLY A 600 1.98 30.73 8.25
N ILE A 601 1.51 30.30 9.43
CA ILE A 601 2.15 29.22 10.21
C ILE A 601 1.57 27.84 9.95
N ALA A 602 0.37 27.76 9.38
CA ALA A 602 -0.33 26.49 9.16
C ALA A 602 0.32 25.60 8.08
N GLN A 603 1.17 26.19 7.22
CA GLN A 603 1.55 25.59 5.94
C GLN A 603 2.62 24.50 6.03
N GLU A 604 3.51 24.50 7.03
CA GLU A 604 4.67 23.59 7.02
C GLU A 604 4.30 22.11 7.16
N ARG A 605 3.17 21.76 7.81
CA ARG A 605 2.76 20.37 8.05
C ARG A 605 1.27 20.08 7.83
N ALA A 606 0.53 21.01 7.20
CA ALA A 606 -0.90 20.83 6.92
C ALA A 606 -1.19 19.54 6.14
N HIS A 607 -0.29 19.17 5.23
CA HIS A 607 -0.40 18.01 4.36
C HIS A 607 -0.41 16.65 5.11
N GLU A 608 0.14 16.55 6.33
CA GLU A 608 0.22 15.31 7.10
C GLU A 608 -1.11 14.91 7.78
N PHE A 609 -1.93 15.89 8.14
CA PHE A 609 -3.13 15.65 8.95
C PHE A 609 -4.43 15.68 8.16
N GLN A 610 -4.36 16.03 6.87
CA GLN A 610 -5.52 16.04 6.02
C GLN A 610 -5.82 14.68 5.43
N LYS A 611 -7.12 14.43 5.24
CA LYS A 611 -7.58 13.28 4.46
C LYS A 611 -7.23 13.56 3.00
N PRO A 612 -6.47 12.68 2.34
CA PRO A 612 -6.20 12.85 0.92
C PRO A 612 -7.45 12.60 0.09
N TYR A 613 -7.59 13.38 -0.97
CA TYR A 613 -8.51 13.16 -2.08
C TYR A 613 -7.76 12.54 -3.24
N HIS A 614 -8.43 11.70 -4.02
CA HIS A 614 -7.88 11.24 -5.28
C HIS A 614 -7.90 12.36 -6.33
N ILE A 615 -6.92 12.34 -7.22
CA ILE A 615 -6.81 13.26 -8.36
C ILE A 615 -6.16 12.55 -9.53
N ILE A 616 -6.64 12.78 -10.75
CA ILE A 616 -5.98 12.23 -11.95
C ILE A 616 -5.08 13.31 -12.56
N LEU A 617 -3.82 12.95 -12.80
CA LEU A 617 -2.86 13.79 -13.50
C LEU A 617 -2.45 13.08 -14.80
N LEU A 618 -2.76 13.66 -15.95
CA LEU A 618 -2.35 13.14 -17.26
C LEU A 618 -1.29 14.06 -17.86
N ALA A 619 -0.17 13.49 -18.30
CA ALA A 619 0.86 14.23 -19.03
C ALA A 619 0.35 14.57 -20.44
N LYS A 620 0.23 15.88 -20.71
CA LYS A 620 -0.17 16.41 -22.01
C LYS A 620 0.99 16.41 -23.01
N ASN A 621 2.21 16.63 -22.54
CA ASN A 621 3.43 16.68 -23.35
C ASN A 621 4.66 16.31 -22.51
N GLN A 622 5.85 16.38 -23.11
CA GLN A 622 7.11 16.01 -22.42
C GLN A 622 7.36 16.84 -21.15
N THR A 623 7.00 18.14 -21.14
CA THR A 623 7.10 19.00 -19.94
C THR A 623 6.19 18.50 -18.83
N GLY A 624 4.96 18.12 -19.18
CA GLY A 624 4.02 17.48 -18.28
C GLY A 624 4.56 16.19 -17.69
N LEU A 625 5.18 15.34 -18.50
CA LEU A 625 5.79 14.09 -18.04
C LEU A 625 6.94 14.33 -17.04
N GLU A 626 7.81 15.30 -17.31
CA GLU A 626 8.87 15.69 -16.37
C GLU A 626 8.30 16.23 -15.05
N ASN A 627 7.25 17.05 -15.13
CA ASN A 627 6.54 17.57 -13.97
C ASN A 627 5.85 16.45 -13.18
N LEU A 628 5.27 15.46 -13.87
CA LEU A 628 4.71 14.26 -13.24
C LEU A 628 5.79 13.48 -12.48
N TYR A 629 6.99 13.30 -13.05
CA TYR A 629 8.11 12.66 -12.36
C TYR A 629 8.58 13.45 -11.13
N LYS A 630 8.58 14.79 -11.18
CA LYS A 630 8.87 15.63 -10.00
C LYS A 630 7.81 15.46 -8.93
N LEU A 631 6.52 15.47 -9.29
CA LEU A 631 5.41 15.28 -8.35
C LEU A 631 5.47 13.90 -7.68
N VAL A 632 5.72 12.83 -8.44
CA VAL A 632 5.94 11.48 -7.90
C VAL A 632 7.15 11.45 -6.95
N SER A 633 8.25 12.11 -7.32
CA SER A 633 9.45 12.14 -6.49
C SER A 633 9.21 12.88 -5.18
N LEU A 634 8.61 14.07 -5.22
CA LEU A 634 8.31 14.88 -4.04
C LEU A 634 7.30 14.18 -3.12
N SER A 635 6.29 13.52 -3.68
CA SER A 635 5.29 12.78 -2.88
C SER A 635 5.89 11.59 -2.14
N HIS A 636 6.95 10.98 -2.67
CA HIS A 636 7.65 9.84 -2.05
C HIS A 636 8.81 10.23 -1.13
N THR A 637 9.32 11.46 -1.23
CA THR A 637 10.52 11.90 -0.50
C THR A 637 10.19 12.94 0.58
N GLU A 638 9.57 14.05 0.19
CA GLU A 638 9.33 15.19 1.09
C GLU A 638 7.95 15.15 1.74
N TYR A 639 6.92 14.72 1.00
CA TYR A 639 5.52 14.78 1.42
C TYR A 639 4.91 13.40 1.70
N PHE A 640 5.77 12.38 1.86
CA PHE A 640 5.33 11.05 2.22
C PHE A 640 4.85 11.02 3.67
N PHE A 641 3.69 10.42 3.92
CA PHE A 641 3.21 10.15 5.28
C PHE A 641 2.86 8.67 5.46
N ARG A 642 1.62 8.31 5.17
CA ARG A 642 1.17 6.91 5.03
C ARG A 642 1.01 6.52 3.57
N THR A 643 0.76 7.51 2.73
CA THR A 643 0.65 7.44 1.28
C THR A 643 1.50 8.58 0.69
N PRO A 644 1.91 8.47 -0.58
CA PRO A 644 2.65 9.54 -1.24
C PRO A 644 1.72 10.71 -1.56
N ARG A 645 1.75 11.78 -0.75
CA ARG A 645 0.77 12.87 -0.82
C ARG A 645 1.22 14.01 -1.71
N LEU A 646 0.26 14.69 -2.30
CA LEU A 646 0.43 15.82 -3.21
C LEU A 646 -0.30 17.06 -2.65
N PRO A 647 0.41 17.95 -1.94
CA PRO A 647 -0.12 19.27 -1.62
C PRO A 647 -0.65 20.00 -2.86
N ARG A 648 -1.84 20.61 -2.76
CA ARG A 648 -2.48 21.34 -3.87
C ARG A 648 -1.56 22.43 -4.42
N HIS A 649 -0.78 23.12 -3.58
CA HIS A 649 0.14 24.15 -4.08
C HIS A 649 1.24 23.57 -5.00
N LEU A 650 1.74 22.34 -4.74
CA LEU A 650 2.72 21.70 -5.61
C LEU A 650 2.11 21.35 -6.96
N ILE A 651 0.87 20.85 -6.98
CA ILE A 651 0.15 20.58 -8.23
C ILE A 651 0.02 21.88 -9.03
N LYS A 652 -0.34 23.00 -8.38
CA LYS A 652 -0.38 24.32 -9.03
C LYS A 652 1.00 24.78 -9.51
N GLN A 653 2.07 24.49 -8.78
CA GLN A 653 3.42 24.86 -9.17
C GLN A 653 3.89 24.08 -10.41
N TYR A 654 3.56 22.79 -10.49
CA TYR A 654 3.98 21.88 -11.56
C TYR A 654 2.86 21.56 -12.56
N HIS A 655 1.82 22.39 -12.65
CA HIS A 655 0.65 22.15 -13.51
C HIS A 655 0.96 22.25 -15.01
N GLU A 656 2.06 22.89 -15.39
CA GLU A 656 2.43 23.09 -16.79
C GLU A 656 2.58 21.74 -17.50
N GLY A 657 1.87 21.58 -18.62
CA GLY A 657 1.88 20.35 -19.40
C GLY A 657 1.07 19.21 -18.80
N LEU A 658 0.32 19.41 -17.73
CA LEU A 658 -0.59 18.41 -17.16
C LEU A 658 -2.06 18.73 -17.51
N LEU A 659 -2.89 17.68 -17.56
CA LEU A 659 -4.35 17.77 -17.50
C LEU A 659 -4.81 17.15 -16.18
N ILE A 660 -5.66 17.87 -15.45
CA ILE A 660 -6.08 17.51 -14.10
C ILE A 660 -7.55 17.05 -14.10
N GLY A 661 -7.80 15.79 -13.75
CA GLY A 661 -9.11 15.16 -13.64
C GLY A 661 -9.63 15.11 -12.20
N SER A 662 -10.96 15.16 -12.03
CA SER A 662 -11.59 15.17 -10.71
C SER A 662 -11.62 13.81 -9.99
N ALA A 663 -11.18 12.73 -10.64
CA ALA A 663 -11.07 11.37 -10.14
C ALA A 663 -12.40 10.72 -9.69
N CYS A 664 -12.28 9.65 -8.91
CA CYS A 664 -13.34 8.74 -8.48
C CYS A 664 -14.20 9.29 -7.35
N GLU A 665 -14.94 8.42 -6.67
CA GLU A 665 -15.75 8.77 -5.51
C GLU A 665 -14.93 9.30 -4.35
N SER A 666 -13.64 8.97 -4.28
CA SER A 666 -12.68 9.52 -3.32
C SER A 666 -12.06 10.85 -3.77
N GLY A 667 -12.46 11.38 -4.93
CA GLY A 667 -12.11 12.72 -5.41
C GLY A 667 -12.81 13.85 -4.65
N GLU A 668 -12.19 15.04 -4.62
CA GLU A 668 -12.71 16.20 -3.88
C GLU A 668 -14.11 16.62 -4.33
N LEU A 669 -14.32 16.71 -5.66
CA LEU A 669 -15.59 17.16 -6.23
C LEU A 669 -16.73 16.19 -5.93
N PHE A 670 -16.50 14.89 -6.10
CA PHE A 670 -17.52 13.87 -5.83
C PHE A 670 -17.90 13.88 -4.35
N ARG A 671 -16.91 13.92 -3.44
CA ARG A 671 -17.15 14.03 -2.00
C ARG A 671 -17.88 15.31 -1.61
N ALA A 672 -17.63 16.42 -2.29
CA ALA A 672 -18.38 17.66 -2.07
C ALA A 672 -19.85 17.52 -2.46
N ILE A 673 -20.16 16.83 -3.57
CA ILE A 673 -21.54 16.58 -4.00
C ILE A 673 -22.28 15.67 -3.01
N VAL A 674 -21.64 14.58 -2.56
CA VAL A 674 -22.22 13.66 -1.57
C VAL A 674 -22.55 14.37 -0.26
N ARG A 675 -21.74 15.35 0.15
CA ARG A 675 -22.00 16.19 1.35
C ARG A 675 -23.09 17.25 1.16
N GLY A 676 -23.69 17.34 -0.03
CA GLY A 676 -24.68 18.35 -0.37
C GLY A 676 -24.09 19.75 -0.53
N THR A 677 -22.89 19.88 -1.11
CA THR A 677 -22.24 21.20 -1.18
C THR A 677 -22.96 22.22 -2.06
N ASP A 678 -22.98 23.48 -1.62
CA ASP A 678 -23.67 24.54 -2.34
C ASP A 678 -23.06 24.78 -3.74
N HIS A 679 -23.88 25.27 -4.66
CA HIS A 679 -23.48 25.41 -6.06
C HIS A 679 -22.25 26.32 -6.29
N ALA A 680 -22.11 27.40 -5.52
CA ALA A 680 -20.98 28.32 -5.71
C ALA A 680 -19.67 27.66 -5.29
N ARG A 681 -19.69 26.90 -4.19
CA ARG A 681 -18.52 26.12 -3.75
C ARG A 681 -18.20 24.97 -4.70
N LEU A 682 -19.20 24.25 -5.22
CA LEU A 682 -18.99 23.21 -6.23
C LEU A 682 -18.33 23.76 -7.50
N GLU A 683 -18.73 24.94 -7.96
CA GLU A 683 -18.08 25.62 -9.09
C GLU A 683 -16.63 25.99 -8.79
N SER A 684 -16.36 26.50 -7.58
CA SER A 684 -15.01 26.81 -7.15
C SER A 684 -14.12 25.57 -7.14
N ILE A 685 -14.60 24.44 -6.63
CA ILE A 685 -13.85 23.17 -6.65
C ILE A 685 -13.65 22.71 -8.10
N ALA A 686 -14.72 22.63 -8.90
CA ALA A 686 -14.64 22.20 -10.29
C ALA A 686 -13.76 23.09 -11.17
N SER A 687 -13.59 24.37 -10.82
CA SER A 687 -12.73 25.30 -11.57
C SER A 687 -11.26 24.88 -11.61
N PHE A 688 -10.79 24.17 -10.58
CA PHE A 688 -9.42 23.67 -10.45
C PHE A 688 -9.06 22.56 -11.44
N TYR A 689 -10.06 21.79 -11.89
CA TYR A 689 -9.87 20.63 -12.76
C TYR A 689 -10.04 21.00 -14.23
N ASP A 690 -9.26 20.42 -15.13
CA ASP A 690 -9.41 20.60 -16.58
C ASP A 690 -10.62 19.83 -17.12
N TYR A 691 -10.89 18.67 -16.54
CA TYR A 691 -12.04 17.83 -16.85
C TYR A 691 -12.59 17.16 -15.59
N LEU A 692 -13.87 16.77 -15.66
CA LEU A 692 -14.57 16.14 -14.55
C LEU A 692 -14.85 14.67 -14.89
N GLU A 693 -14.85 13.81 -13.89
CA GLU A 693 -15.07 12.37 -14.03
C GLU A 693 -16.41 11.95 -13.45
N ILE A 694 -17.04 10.98 -14.11
CA ILE A 694 -18.16 10.20 -13.60
C ILE A 694 -17.87 8.71 -13.85
N GLN A 695 -18.41 7.84 -13.01
CA GLN A 695 -18.18 6.39 -13.08
C GLN A 695 -19.50 5.63 -13.11
N PRO A 696 -19.50 4.37 -13.62
CA PRO A 696 -20.65 3.48 -13.54
C PRO A 696 -21.22 3.38 -12.12
N LEU A 697 -22.54 3.26 -11.98
CA LEU A 697 -23.19 3.19 -10.66
C LEU A 697 -22.67 2.01 -9.83
N GLY A 698 -22.33 0.90 -10.50
CA GLY A 698 -21.74 -0.29 -9.90
C GLY A 698 -20.49 0.00 -9.09
N ASN A 699 -19.64 0.95 -9.53
CA ASN A 699 -18.41 1.32 -8.83
C ASN A 699 -18.72 1.86 -7.42
N ASN A 700 -19.85 2.54 -7.25
CA ASN A 700 -20.21 3.28 -6.05
C ASN A 700 -21.33 2.63 -5.21
N GLU A 701 -21.76 1.41 -5.53
CA GLU A 701 -22.83 0.72 -4.78
C GLU A 701 -22.49 0.47 -3.31
N PHE A 702 -21.21 0.38 -2.98
CA PHE A 702 -20.78 0.23 -1.59
C PHE A 702 -21.20 1.44 -0.73
N MET A 703 -21.37 2.62 -1.32
CA MET A 703 -21.83 3.82 -0.62
C MET A 703 -23.26 3.67 -0.11
N ILE A 704 -24.09 2.86 -0.78
CA ILE A 704 -25.44 2.55 -0.30
C ILE A 704 -25.36 1.73 0.98
N ARG A 705 -24.46 0.74 1.02
CA ARG A 705 -24.23 -0.10 2.20
C ARG A 705 -23.63 0.70 3.36
N ALA A 706 -22.80 1.70 3.05
CA ALA A 706 -22.20 2.61 4.02
C ALA A 706 -23.17 3.70 4.52
N GLY A 707 -24.39 3.81 3.96
CA GLY A 707 -25.34 4.86 4.31
C GLY A 707 -24.99 6.25 3.76
N GLU A 708 -23.99 6.35 2.88
CA GLU A 708 -23.60 7.60 2.22
C GLU A 708 -24.51 7.92 1.00
N ALA A 709 -25.26 6.95 0.52
CA ALA A 709 -26.33 7.10 -0.46
C ALA A 709 -27.53 6.24 -0.07
N SER A 710 -28.74 6.71 -0.35
CA SER A 710 -30.00 6.03 -0.05
C SER A 710 -30.41 5.01 -1.12
N SER A 711 -29.97 5.19 -2.36
CA SER A 711 -30.38 4.35 -3.49
C SER A 711 -29.46 4.50 -4.71
N ARG A 712 -29.61 3.59 -5.69
CA ARG A 712 -28.99 3.74 -7.02
C ARG A 712 -29.43 5.01 -7.75
N GLU A 713 -30.66 5.49 -7.50
CA GLU A 713 -31.17 6.72 -8.11
C GLU A 713 -30.40 7.94 -7.58
N GLU A 714 -30.03 7.94 -6.30
CA GLU A 714 -29.20 9.00 -5.71
C GLU A 714 -27.77 9.00 -6.26
N LEU A 715 -27.16 7.83 -6.46
CA LEU A 715 -25.87 7.72 -7.16
C LEU A 715 -25.93 8.29 -8.59
N ALA A 716 -27.02 7.99 -9.31
CA ALA A 716 -27.25 8.57 -10.63
C ALA A 716 -27.41 10.09 -10.57
N ASP A 717 -28.06 10.62 -9.53
CA ASP A 717 -28.21 12.06 -9.32
C ASP A 717 -26.88 12.76 -8.99
N PHE A 718 -25.96 12.11 -8.27
CA PHE A 718 -24.59 12.63 -8.11
C PHE A 718 -23.88 12.78 -9.47
N ASN A 719 -23.92 11.76 -10.32
CA ASN A 719 -23.36 11.82 -11.66
C ASN A 719 -24.03 12.91 -12.52
N LYS A 720 -25.37 13.03 -12.48
CA LYS A 720 -26.10 14.10 -13.20
C LYS A 720 -25.70 15.50 -12.72
N GLN A 721 -25.40 15.68 -11.43
CA GLN A 721 -24.92 16.96 -10.91
C GLN A 721 -23.55 17.32 -11.50
N ILE A 722 -22.62 16.36 -11.62
CA ILE A 722 -21.31 16.57 -12.26
C ILE A 722 -21.49 16.90 -13.76
N VAL A 723 -22.37 16.18 -14.47
CA VAL A 723 -22.69 16.43 -15.88
C VAL A 723 -23.19 17.86 -16.08
N LYS A 724 -24.19 18.30 -15.29
CA LYS A 724 -24.74 19.66 -15.34
C LYS A 724 -23.69 20.71 -14.98
N LEU A 725 -22.83 20.42 -14.01
CA LEU A 725 -21.75 21.32 -13.62
C LEU A 725 -20.74 21.50 -14.76
N GLY A 726 -20.33 20.41 -15.41
CA GLY A 726 -19.44 20.45 -16.58
C GLY A 726 -20.04 21.23 -17.75
N GLN A 727 -21.31 20.99 -18.09
CA GLN A 727 -22.02 21.75 -19.13
C GLN A 727 -22.03 23.26 -18.82
N ARG A 728 -22.34 23.63 -17.56
CA ARG A 728 -22.42 25.03 -17.14
C ARG A 728 -21.07 25.74 -17.15
N LEU A 729 -19.99 25.05 -16.78
CA LEU A 729 -18.63 25.58 -16.76
C LEU A 729 -17.91 25.47 -18.11
N GLY A 730 -18.51 24.80 -19.10
CA GLY A 730 -17.87 24.50 -20.38
C GLY A 730 -16.70 23.51 -20.27
N LYS A 731 -16.68 22.66 -19.23
CA LYS A 731 -15.65 21.65 -18.99
C LYS A 731 -16.04 20.30 -19.57
N ALA A 732 -15.05 19.50 -19.95
CA ALA A 732 -15.27 18.11 -20.35
C ALA A 732 -15.77 17.30 -19.15
N VAL A 733 -16.73 16.41 -19.37
CA VAL A 733 -17.12 15.39 -18.41
C VAL A 733 -16.87 14.04 -19.06
N VAL A 734 -16.05 13.20 -18.46
CA VAL A 734 -15.62 11.93 -19.04
C VAL A 734 -16.11 10.77 -18.17
N ALA A 735 -16.69 9.75 -18.81
CA ALA A 735 -17.03 8.50 -18.16
C ALA A 735 -15.81 7.59 -18.10
N THR A 736 -15.35 7.26 -16.90
CA THR A 736 -14.17 6.42 -16.67
C THR A 736 -14.53 5.13 -15.96
N GLY A 737 -13.73 4.09 -16.18
CA GLY A 737 -13.99 2.74 -15.66
C GLY A 737 -13.42 2.49 -14.27
N ASP A 738 -12.39 3.26 -13.87
CA ASP A 738 -11.60 3.00 -12.66
C ASP A 738 -11.08 1.56 -12.65
N VAL A 739 -10.44 1.19 -13.76
CA VAL A 739 -10.24 -0.22 -14.11
C VAL A 739 -9.14 -0.84 -13.24
N HIS A 740 -9.46 -1.93 -12.55
CA HIS A 740 -8.53 -2.68 -11.70
C HIS A 740 -8.26 -4.11 -12.20
N PHE A 741 -9.09 -4.61 -13.10
CA PHE A 741 -8.94 -5.93 -13.73
C PHE A 741 -9.55 -5.92 -15.15
N ILE A 742 -9.19 -6.89 -16.00
CA ILE A 742 -9.57 -6.84 -17.43
C ILE A 742 -10.99 -7.36 -17.63
N ASN A 743 -11.30 -8.53 -17.06
CA ASN A 743 -12.58 -9.21 -17.25
C ASN A 743 -13.39 -9.25 -15.95
N PRO A 744 -14.73 -9.29 -16.02
CA PRO A 744 -15.58 -9.37 -14.83
C PRO A 744 -15.19 -10.51 -13.86
N GLU A 745 -14.82 -11.68 -14.39
CA GLU A 745 -14.42 -12.86 -13.63
C GLU A 745 -13.09 -12.70 -12.87
N ASP A 746 -12.24 -11.74 -13.26
CA ASP A 746 -10.95 -11.47 -12.60
C ASP A 746 -11.13 -10.80 -11.22
N GLU A 747 -12.36 -10.40 -10.85
CA GLU A 747 -12.69 -9.78 -9.56
C GLU A 747 -12.25 -10.65 -8.36
N VAL A 748 -12.33 -11.99 -8.52
CA VAL A 748 -12.02 -12.97 -7.47
C VAL A 748 -10.62 -12.79 -6.91
N TYR A 749 -9.65 -12.50 -7.78
CA TYR A 749 -8.27 -12.31 -7.39
C TYR A 749 -8.09 -11.03 -6.57
N ARG A 750 -8.80 -9.95 -6.91
CA ARG A 750 -8.75 -8.69 -6.15
C ARG A 750 -9.45 -8.84 -4.81
N ARG A 751 -10.58 -9.56 -4.77
CA ARG A 751 -11.25 -9.94 -3.52
C ARG A 751 -10.28 -10.68 -2.59
N ILE A 752 -9.50 -11.64 -3.09
CA ILE A 752 -8.50 -12.37 -2.28
C ILE A 752 -7.46 -11.42 -1.70
N ILE A 753 -6.92 -10.50 -2.50
CA ILE A 753 -5.92 -9.51 -2.05
C ILE A 753 -6.50 -8.61 -0.95
N GLN A 754 -7.69 -8.06 -1.16
CA GLN A 754 -8.35 -7.16 -0.20
C GLN A 754 -8.74 -7.89 1.09
N SER A 755 -9.20 -9.14 1.00
CA SER A 755 -9.43 -9.98 2.18
C SER A 755 -8.15 -10.20 2.97
N GLY A 756 -7.01 -10.42 2.31
CA GLY A 756 -5.70 -10.53 2.96
C GLY A 756 -5.23 -9.25 3.67
N GLN A 757 -5.71 -8.09 3.23
CA GLN A 757 -5.45 -6.79 3.87
C GLN A 757 -6.43 -6.45 5.01
N GLY A 758 -7.49 -7.24 5.20
CA GLY A 758 -8.52 -7.01 6.22
C GLY A 758 -9.57 -5.96 5.83
N TYR A 759 -9.81 -5.74 4.53
CA TYR A 759 -10.90 -4.86 4.09
C TYR A 759 -12.26 -5.46 4.42
N GLU A 760 -13.09 -4.71 5.14
CA GLU A 760 -14.47 -5.09 5.41
C GLU A 760 -15.30 -5.04 4.12
N GLY A 761 -16.05 -6.11 3.81
CA GLY A 761 -16.91 -6.18 2.64
C GLY A 761 -16.22 -6.52 1.32
N SER A 762 -15.01 -7.11 1.36
CA SER A 762 -14.29 -7.62 0.17
C SER A 762 -15.11 -8.62 -0.67
N ASP A 763 -16.06 -9.33 -0.05
CA ASP A 763 -16.98 -10.23 -0.73
C ASP A 763 -17.95 -9.53 -1.69
N ALA A 764 -18.19 -8.22 -1.51
CA ALA A 764 -19.07 -7.41 -2.34
C ALA A 764 -18.26 -6.45 -3.22
N GLN A 765 -17.35 -7.04 -4.01
CA GLN A 765 -16.40 -6.33 -4.86
C GLN A 765 -17.10 -5.47 -5.92
N ALA A 766 -16.61 -4.24 -6.11
CA ALA A 766 -17.11 -3.36 -7.16
C ALA A 766 -16.70 -3.89 -8.56
N PRO A 767 -17.56 -3.77 -9.59
CA PRO A 767 -17.30 -4.25 -10.94
C PRO A 767 -16.32 -3.33 -11.69
N LEU A 768 -15.06 -3.28 -11.25
CA LEU A 768 -13.98 -2.43 -11.78
C LEU A 768 -13.25 -3.08 -12.97
N TYR A 769 -13.98 -3.78 -13.84
CA TYR A 769 -13.40 -4.37 -15.04
C TYR A 769 -13.35 -3.39 -16.21
N MET A 770 -12.43 -3.63 -17.15
CA MET A 770 -12.33 -2.85 -18.38
C MET A 770 -13.59 -3.06 -19.22
N ARG A 771 -14.46 -2.06 -19.36
CA ARG A 771 -15.71 -2.17 -20.15
C ARG A 771 -15.45 -2.05 -21.66
N THR A 772 -16.38 -2.46 -22.51
CA THR A 772 -16.46 -2.04 -23.93
C THR A 772 -17.19 -0.70 -24.08
N THR A 773 -17.15 -0.07 -25.25
CA THR A 773 -17.90 1.18 -25.50
C THR A 773 -19.42 0.98 -25.32
N ALA A 774 -19.97 -0.13 -25.81
CA ALA A 774 -21.39 -0.44 -25.71
C ALA A 774 -21.83 -0.69 -24.25
N GLU A 775 -21.03 -1.44 -23.49
CA GLU A 775 -21.27 -1.66 -22.05
C GLU A 775 -21.20 -0.33 -21.29
N MET A 776 -20.20 0.51 -21.58
CA MET A 776 -20.08 1.80 -20.91
C MET A 776 -21.27 2.71 -21.20
N LEU A 777 -21.78 2.77 -22.44
CA LEU A 777 -23.01 3.52 -22.75
C LEU A 777 -24.21 3.01 -21.94
N ALA A 778 -24.34 1.70 -21.76
CA ALA A 778 -25.42 1.09 -21.00
C ALA A 778 -25.37 1.44 -19.50
N GLU A 779 -24.18 1.64 -18.93
CA GLU A 779 -24.00 2.05 -17.51
C GLU A 779 -24.52 3.48 -17.23
N PHE A 780 -24.75 4.29 -18.26
CA PHE A 780 -25.25 5.66 -18.16
C PHE A 780 -26.65 5.84 -18.79
N ASP A 781 -27.46 4.77 -18.83
CA ASP A 781 -28.80 4.77 -19.44
C ASP A 781 -29.78 5.83 -18.87
N TYR A 782 -29.53 6.28 -17.63
CA TYR A 782 -30.26 7.35 -16.94
C TYR A 782 -29.94 8.78 -17.42
N LEU A 783 -28.92 8.95 -18.27
CA LEU A 783 -28.64 10.20 -18.98
C LEU A 783 -29.37 10.23 -20.32
N THR A 784 -29.51 11.41 -20.92
CA THR A 784 -30.03 11.50 -22.29
C THR A 784 -29.05 10.85 -23.29
N PRO A 785 -29.50 10.30 -24.43
CA PRO A 785 -28.60 9.68 -25.42
C PRO A 785 -27.47 10.63 -25.90
N GLU A 786 -27.77 11.93 -25.96
CA GLU A 786 -26.81 12.97 -26.30
C GLU A 786 -25.74 13.13 -25.21
N GLU A 787 -26.14 13.18 -23.94
CA GLU A 787 -25.22 13.23 -22.79
C GLU A 787 -24.40 11.95 -22.66
N GLN A 788 -25.00 10.77 -22.88
CA GLN A 788 -24.29 9.48 -22.88
C GLN A 788 -23.15 9.47 -23.89
N ARG A 789 -23.45 9.82 -25.15
CA ARG A 789 -22.43 9.90 -26.20
C ARG A 789 -21.38 10.98 -25.87
N TRP A 790 -21.82 12.10 -25.32
CA TRP A 790 -20.94 13.21 -24.93
C TRP A 790 -19.92 12.80 -23.86
N VAL A 791 -20.34 12.10 -22.81
CA VAL A 791 -19.46 11.72 -21.69
C VAL A 791 -18.66 10.43 -21.96
N VAL A 792 -19.22 9.48 -22.70
CA VAL A 792 -18.58 8.18 -22.97
C VAL A 792 -17.65 8.24 -24.18
N ILE A 793 -17.96 9.06 -25.20
CA ILE A 793 -17.21 9.05 -26.48
C ILE A 793 -16.57 10.41 -26.73
N ASP A 794 -17.34 11.49 -26.81
CA ASP A 794 -16.81 12.77 -27.30
C ASP A 794 -15.77 13.40 -26.38
N CYS A 795 -16.09 13.52 -25.09
CA CYS A 795 -15.19 14.16 -24.13
C CYS A 795 -13.90 13.36 -23.92
N PRO A 796 -13.91 12.02 -23.74
CA PRO A 796 -12.68 11.25 -23.63
C PRO A 796 -11.77 11.38 -24.85
N ASN A 797 -12.34 11.29 -26.07
CA ASN A 797 -11.56 11.47 -27.30
C ASN A 797 -11.00 12.91 -27.41
N ARG A 798 -11.77 13.93 -26.99
CA ARG A 798 -11.27 15.31 -26.93
C ARG A 798 -10.09 15.50 -25.97
N ILE A 799 -10.06 14.77 -24.85
CA ILE A 799 -8.90 14.75 -23.94
C ILE A 799 -7.69 14.13 -24.66
N VAL A 800 -7.88 13.01 -25.35
CA VAL A 800 -6.83 12.32 -26.10
C VAL A 800 -6.24 13.20 -27.19
N ASP A 801 -7.07 13.95 -27.91
CA ASP A 801 -6.67 14.88 -28.98
C ASP A 801 -5.81 16.03 -28.45
N ALA A 802 -5.98 16.40 -27.17
CA ALA A 802 -5.20 17.47 -26.54
C ALA A 802 -3.80 17.02 -26.10
N ILE A 803 -3.54 15.71 -26.06
CA ILE A 803 -2.28 15.12 -25.58
C ILE A 803 -1.35 14.87 -26.77
N GLU A 804 -0.06 15.11 -26.62
CA GLU A 804 0.96 14.85 -27.64
C GLU A 804 1.40 13.37 -27.63
N ASP A 805 2.23 12.96 -28.59
CA ASP A 805 2.91 11.67 -28.50
C ASP A 805 4.17 11.83 -27.62
N ILE A 806 4.22 11.12 -26.49
CA ILE A 806 5.20 11.33 -25.42
C ILE A 806 6.08 10.10 -25.30
N LYS A 807 7.35 10.33 -24.96
CA LYS A 807 8.32 9.28 -24.70
C LYS A 807 8.71 9.26 -23.22
N PRO A 808 8.39 8.19 -22.47
CA PRO A 808 8.69 8.12 -21.03
C PRO A 808 10.17 7.94 -20.73
N VAL A 809 10.91 7.25 -21.62
CA VAL A 809 12.34 6.96 -21.43
C VAL A 809 13.12 7.40 -22.68
N PRO A 810 14.14 8.28 -22.55
CA PRO A 810 15.00 8.67 -23.67
C PRO A 810 15.75 7.47 -24.29
N ASP A 811 16.08 7.54 -25.59
CA ASP A 811 16.94 6.53 -26.23
C ASP A 811 18.43 6.79 -26.01
N GLU A 812 18.78 8.05 -25.70
CA GLU A 812 20.16 8.51 -25.74
C GLU A 812 20.93 8.07 -24.49
N PHE A 813 22.16 7.64 -24.70
CA PHE A 813 23.12 7.42 -23.64
C PHE A 813 23.77 8.77 -23.26
N CYS A 814 23.60 9.20 -22.02
CA CYS A 814 24.14 10.46 -21.49
C CYS A 814 25.33 10.19 -20.55
N PRO A 815 26.56 9.99 -21.07
CA PRO A 815 27.72 9.71 -20.23
C PRO A 815 28.09 10.91 -19.35
N PRO A 816 28.58 10.67 -18.11
CA PRO A 816 29.06 11.75 -17.25
C PRO A 816 30.36 12.36 -17.79
N ILE A 817 30.61 13.64 -17.48
CA ILE A 817 31.80 14.37 -17.90
C ILE A 817 32.52 14.91 -16.66
N ILE A 818 33.80 14.55 -16.50
CA ILE A 818 34.71 15.13 -15.50
C ILE A 818 35.97 15.58 -16.24
N GLU A 819 36.32 16.85 -16.13
CA GLU A 819 37.49 17.41 -16.81
C GLU A 819 38.77 16.65 -16.44
N GLY A 820 39.54 16.24 -17.46
CA GLY A 820 40.79 15.50 -17.28
C GLY A 820 40.67 13.99 -17.10
N SER A 821 39.46 13.42 -17.05
CA SER A 821 39.27 11.97 -16.82
C SER A 821 39.94 11.09 -17.88
N ASP A 822 39.87 11.52 -19.14
CA ASP A 822 40.36 10.74 -20.28
C ASP A 822 41.89 10.62 -20.25
N GLU A 823 42.55 11.73 -19.93
CA GLU A 823 44.01 11.80 -19.80
C GLU A 823 44.48 11.08 -18.53
N GLU A 824 43.76 11.21 -17.41
CA GLU A 824 44.10 10.52 -16.16
C GLU A 824 44.05 8.99 -16.33
N ILE A 825 43.01 8.46 -16.98
CA ILE A 825 42.91 7.01 -17.26
C ILE A 825 43.99 6.55 -18.23
N ARG A 826 44.27 7.31 -19.29
CA ARG A 826 45.34 7.00 -20.23
C ARG A 826 46.68 6.92 -19.50
N GLN A 827 47.02 7.94 -18.71
CA GLN A 827 48.28 8.02 -17.98
C GLN A 827 48.40 6.88 -16.96
N MET A 828 47.35 6.63 -16.15
CA MET A 828 47.34 5.54 -15.18
C MET A 828 47.57 4.16 -15.82
N ALA A 829 46.89 3.88 -16.94
CA ALA A 829 47.02 2.62 -17.63
C ALA A 829 48.44 2.42 -18.18
N TYR A 830 49.00 3.46 -18.82
CA TYR A 830 50.36 3.42 -19.35
C TYR A 830 51.42 3.31 -18.27
N ASP A 831 51.32 4.10 -17.19
CA ASP A 831 52.26 4.06 -16.08
C ASP A 831 52.29 2.67 -15.44
N ARG A 832 51.11 2.08 -15.21
CA ARG A 832 51.03 0.74 -14.64
C ARG A 832 51.53 -0.33 -15.61
N ALA A 833 51.25 -0.18 -16.90
CA ALA A 833 51.73 -1.11 -17.92
C ALA A 833 53.26 -1.10 -18.01
N VAL A 834 53.88 0.09 -18.00
CA VAL A 834 55.34 0.22 -18.03
C VAL A 834 55.98 -0.38 -16.78
N GLN A 835 55.37 -0.18 -15.60
CA GLN A 835 55.84 -0.81 -14.36
C GLN A 835 55.80 -2.34 -14.40
N LEU A 836 54.80 -2.92 -15.05
CA LEU A 836 54.63 -4.37 -15.12
C LEU A 836 55.44 -5.00 -16.26
N TYR A 837 55.37 -4.44 -17.47
CA TYR A 837 55.86 -5.04 -18.71
C TYR A 837 57.14 -4.38 -19.27
N GLY A 838 57.64 -3.31 -18.66
CA GLY A 838 58.86 -2.61 -19.04
C GLY A 838 58.67 -1.49 -20.08
N ASP A 839 59.76 -0.77 -20.36
CA ASP A 839 59.84 0.27 -21.39
C ASP A 839 61.00 -0.06 -22.36
N PRO A 840 60.73 -0.28 -23.66
CA PRO A 840 59.43 -0.16 -24.34
C PRO A 840 58.48 -1.31 -24.04
N LEU A 841 57.17 -1.02 -24.10
CA LEU A 841 56.10 -2.02 -23.94
C LEU A 841 56.15 -3.07 -25.08
N PRO A 842 55.86 -4.35 -24.79
CA PRO A 842 55.61 -5.34 -25.84
C PRO A 842 54.41 -4.94 -26.71
N ALA A 843 54.51 -5.15 -28.01
CA ALA A 843 53.47 -4.76 -28.98
C ALA A 843 52.06 -5.28 -28.59
N ILE A 844 51.97 -6.53 -28.10
CA ILE A 844 50.70 -7.12 -27.67
C ILE A 844 50.02 -6.34 -26.52
N VAL A 845 50.80 -5.66 -25.69
CA VAL A 845 50.30 -4.84 -24.57
C VAL A 845 49.96 -3.44 -25.06
N SER A 846 50.86 -2.78 -25.80
CA SER A 846 50.63 -1.41 -26.31
C SER A 846 49.44 -1.35 -27.27
N ASP A 847 49.35 -2.32 -28.21
CA ASP A 847 48.26 -2.37 -29.19
C ASP A 847 46.91 -2.60 -28.51
N ARG A 848 46.90 -3.42 -27.44
CA ARG A 848 45.70 -3.68 -26.65
C ARG A 848 45.27 -2.45 -25.85
N ILE A 849 46.22 -1.71 -25.26
CA ILE A 849 45.95 -0.47 -24.52
C ILE A 849 45.33 0.59 -25.44
N GLU A 850 45.93 0.88 -26.59
CA GLU A 850 45.40 1.91 -27.50
C GLU A 850 44.03 1.52 -28.05
N TRP A 851 43.84 0.25 -28.43
CA TRP A 851 42.55 -0.23 -28.93
C TRP A 851 41.44 -0.09 -27.88
N GLU A 852 41.70 -0.46 -26.62
CA GLU A 852 40.71 -0.32 -25.55
C GLU A 852 40.47 1.13 -25.16
N LEU A 853 41.51 1.95 -25.02
CA LEU A 853 41.37 3.36 -24.66
C LEU A 853 40.58 4.14 -25.71
N GLN A 854 40.79 3.86 -27.00
CA GLN A 854 40.01 4.49 -28.07
C GLN A 854 38.52 4.18 -27.93
N SER A 855 38.16 2.94 -27.58
CA SER A 855 36.78 2.53 -27.34
C SER A 855 36.20 3.15 -26.07
N ILE A 856 36.92 3.08 -24.95
CA ILE A 856 36.47 3.57 -23.63
C ILE A 856 36.25 5.09 -23.66
N ILE A 857 37.22 5.84 -24.19
CA ILE A 857 37.13 7.30 -24.30
C ILE A 857 36.10 7.69 -25.38
N GLY A 858 36.14 7.04 -26.55
CA GLY A 858 35.25 7.33 -27.66
C GLY A 858 33.76 7.11 -27.36
N HIS A 859 33.44 6.21 -26.43
CA HIS A 859 32.08 5.95 -25.98
C HIS A 859 31.74 6.58 -24.62
N GLY A 860 32.61 7.43 -24.04
CA GLY A 860 32.33 8.20 -22.83
C GLY A 860 32.38 7.41 -21.51
N TYR A 861 33.12 6.29 -21.46
CA TYR A 861 33.22 5.44 -20.27
C TYR A 861 34.41 5.80 -19.34
N ALA A 862 35.30 6.69 -19.76
CA ALA A 862 36.52 7.03 -19.00
C ALA A 862 36.21 7.50 -17.56
N VAL A 863 35.19 8.35 -17.39
CA VAL A 863 34.74 8.81 -16.07
C VAL A 863 34.29 7.64 -15.19
N LEU A 864 33.55 6.68 -15.75
CA LEU A 864 33.09 5.50 -15.00
C LEU A 864 34.25 4.61 -14.56
N TYR A 865 35.26 4.43 -15.42
CA TYR A 865 36.50 3.73 -15.06
C TYR A 865 37.25 4.44 -13.94
N LEU A 866 37.32 5.77 -14.02
CA LEU A 866 38.02 6.57 -13.01
C LEU A 866 37.33 6.52 -11.65
N ILE A 867 36.01 6.63 -11.62
CA ILE A 867 35.22 6.48 -10.39
C ILE A 867 35.36 5.05 -9.84
N ALA A 868 35.29 4.02 -10.68
CA ALA A 868 35.48 2.63 -10.26
C ALA A 868 36.88 2.42 -9.65
N HIS A 869 37.94 2.94 -10.26
CA HIS A 869 39.29 2.92 -9.68
C HIS A 869 39.32 3.57 -8.28
N LYS A 870 38.76 4.78 -8.14
CA LYS A 870 38.77 5.51 -6.87
C LYS A 870 37.95 4.78 -5.80
N LEU A 871 36.84 4.13 -6.15
CA LEU A 871 36.06 3.29 -5.24
C LEU A 871 36.85 2.07 -4.74
N VAL A 872 37.51 1.34 -5.65
CA VAL A 872 38.35 0.19 -5.29
C VAL A 872 39.50 0.63 -4.40
N LYS A 873 40.22 1.69 -4.80
CA LYS A 873 41.33 2.24 -4.03
C LYS A 873 40.90 2.66 -2.62
N LYS A 874 39.81 3.42 -2.49
CA LYS A 874 39.28 3.85 -1.19
C LYS A 874 38.97 2.64 -0.31
N SER A 875 38.30 1.63 -0.85
CA SER A 875 37.98 0.39 -0.11
C SER A 875 39.24 -0.29 0.41
N LEU A 876 40.28 -0.41 -0.43
CA LEU A 876 41.55 -1.01 -0.04
C LEU A 876 42.28 -0.19 1.04
N ASP A 877 42.32 1.14 0.89
CA ASP A 877 42.91 2.05 1.89
C ASP A 877 42.17 1.96 3.24
N ASP A 878 40.85 1.72 3.21
CA ASP A 878 40.02 1.49 4.40
C ASP A 878 40.14 0.06 4.98
N GLY A 879 40.92 -0.82 4.35
CA GLY A 879 41.18 -2.19 4.81
C GLY A 879 40.20 -3.25 4.30
N TYR A 880 39.36 -2.93 3.32
CA TYR A 880 38.37 -3.83 2.73
C TYR A 880 38.76 -4.23 1.29
N LEU A 881 39.09 -5.51 1.11
CA LEU A 881 39.37 -6.08 -0.21
C LEU A 881 38.13 -6.12 -1.11
N VAL A 882 38.33 -5.97 -2.42
CA VAL A 882 37.25 -5.91 -3.41
C VAL A 882 37.41 -7.07 -4.40
N GLY A 883 36.40 -7.95 -4.48
CA GLY A 883 36.38 -9.05 -5.45
C GLY A 883 35.97 -8.58 -6.85
N SER A 884 36.66 -9.06 -7.88
CA SER A 884 36.32 -8.80 -9.29
C SER A 884 35.06 -9.54 -9.73
N ARG A 885 34.19 -8.91 -10.55
CA ARG A 885 32.97 -9.54 -11.08
C ARG A 885 32.56 -8.98 -12.44
N GLY A 886 31.92 -9.82 -13.25
CA GLY A 886 31.25 -9.42 -14.49
C GLY A 886 32.22 -9.22 -15.66
N SER A 887 31.73 -8.56 -16.72
CA SER A 887 32.46 -8.39 -17.98
C SER A 887 33.68 -7.46 -17.87
N VAL A 888 33.80 -6.65 -16.82
CA VAL A 888 34.94 -5.72 -16.65
C VAL A 888 36.30 -6.45 -16.60
N GLY A 889 36.32 -7.72 -16.17
CA GLY A 889 37.50 -8.58 -16.20
C GLY A 889 38.04 -8.89 -17.61
N SER A 890 37.29 -8.53 -18.67
CA SER A 890 37.73 -8.66 -20.06
C SER A 890 38.54 -7.46 -20.57
N SER A 891 38.59 -6.35 -19.81
CA SER A 891 39.34 -5.14 -20.17
C SER A 891 40.72 -5.10 -19.53
N LEU A 892 41.76 -4.94 -20.36
CA LEU A 892 43.13 -4.73 -19.89
C LEU A 892 43.27 -3.37 -19.19
N ILE A 893 42.56 -2.33 -19.66
CA ILE A 893 42.56 -1.01 -19.01
C ILE A 893 42.01 -1.11 -17.59
N ALA A 894 40.98 -1.93 -17.37
CA ALA A 894 40.47 -2.19 -16.02
C ALA A 894 41.52 -2.87 -15.12
N THR A 895 42.28 -3.83 -15.64
CA THR A 895 43.37 -4.48 -14.90
C THR A 895 44.46 -3.46 -14.54
N LEU A 896 44.88 -2.65 -15.50
CA LEU A 896 45.96 -1.67 -15.34
C LEU A 896 45.56 -0.51 -14.43
N CYS A 897 44.29 -0.12 -14.43
CA CYS A 897 43.77 0.85 -13.48
C CYS A 897 43.44 0.25 -12.11
N GLY A 898 43.70 -1.05 -11.88
CA GLY A 898 43.42 -1.69 -10.58
C GLY A 898 41.93 -1.79 -10.25
N ILE A 899 41.06 -1.81 -11.25
CA ILE A 899 39.61 -2.01 -11.10
C ILE A 899 39.30 -3.51 -10.98
N THR A 900 40.09 -4.35 -11.63
CA THR A 900 39.95 -5.81 -11.60
C THR A 900 41.31 -6.50 -11.47
N GLU A 901 41.32 -7.64 -10.81
CA GLU A 901 42.49 -8.51 -10.68
C GLU A 901 42.65 -9.47 -11.87
N VAL A 902 41.62 -9.59 -12.71
CA VAL A 902 41.64 -10.45 -13.90
C VAL A 902 42.43 -9.77 -15.00
N ASN A 903 43.47 -10.44 -15.50
CA ASN A 903 44.24 -9.99 -16.65
C ASN A 903 43.74 -10.73 -17.92
N PRO A 904 43.16 -10.03 -18.92
CA PRO A 904 42.55 -10.65 -20.10
C PRO A 904 43.53 -10.96 -21.24
N LEU A 905 44.84 -10.74 -21.04
CA LEU A 905 45.84 -11.11 -22.04
C LEU A 905 45.95 -12.65 -22.16
N PRO A 906 46.45 -13.16 -23.30
CA PRO A 906 46.82 -14.57 -23.42
C PRO A 906 47.76 -14.99 -22.29
N ALA A 907 47.74 -16.28 -21.92
CA ALA A 907 48.63 -16.79 -20.88
C ALA A 907 50.10 -16.44 -21.19
N HIS A 908 50.76 -15.78 -20.24
CA HIS A 908 52.13 -15.31 -20.37
C HIS A 908 52.82 -15.34 -19.00
N TYR A 909 54.15 -15.29 -19.03
CA TYR A 909 54.95 -15.12 -17.82
C TYR A 909 55.42 -13.67 -17.72
N LEU A 910 55.42 -13.14 -16.51
CA LEU A 910 55.99 -11.85 -16.15
C LEU A 910 57.08 -12.14 -15.10
N CYS A 911 58.30 -11.64 -15.34
CA CYS A 911 59.48 -11.95 -14.52
C CYS A 911 59.48 -11.17 -13.20
#